data_AF-A0A1V0TZ19-F1
#
_entry.id   AF-A0A1V0TZ19-F1
#
_cell.length_a   1.000
_cell.length_b   1.000
_cell.length_c   1.000
_cell.angle_alpha   90.00
_cell.angle_beta   90.00
_cell.angle_gamma   90.00
#
_symmetry.space_group_name_H-M   'P 1'
#
loop_
_entity.id
_entity.type
_entity.pdbx_description
1 polymer ?
#
loop_
_entity_poly.entity_id
_entity_poly.type
_entity_poly.pdbx_seq_one_letter_code
_entity_poly.pdbx_strand_id
1 'polypeptide(L)'
;MTSTSHSDVAEPGSAQRTTLAFTAPSGRRRTAPVRLGRETRRDPLLPQRIRNGLLDDEGQQFVQVRLTAADAANPAARALLDAEAGTALHLHRVLDDTEFAALFPEIIGYELDAAEPFLLYAAPRGTAAARTHVMSASDQRVFARDLLLALCVLDGQGLVLRGVSPATVLWDGTSVQLWGLEGVARAGRPRVRWGRAPYCSPEQRRGEGLVDSRDAVWSAAQVLYQLVTGRPGPADRAPADLAAHRVLAGTLPGAFAPLAADRPTPARLLDLLAPGAAERLALTAAADDTGPHHAAYENALRLKRKAAAAEPPGDTGAGRERGNGEVLCPYCLEPLQLDLTSLFVTDSKMQYQPLDVSGLGNALRRQDVMRSAVQKCTADPDFPEHFIPVPYLTYGRPLTVAMVGQSSTGKSHLLTQMIAEITDGGLEPFGLKWQSVNPEQHARFVRERVQPLRNGKVLDHTGGLGLDGFARFVESLLLTDARGQTRPVAFFDLGGEDLVRTDAALRFLLGVDAMVFVVDPALALPLPQLDHARERWGLEVNRDGDLAFGTVLDRLPKSGPYLEVAAAMVLGKADLLRFQPPVDRWLGEAPPASLDPARVRAESRDVYGLLRRHAGQAWLRPFDAIRRCTLHIASATGGQEDRGRYPAGAGPRRVLEPLLSLLAMHGLIDVPGGAEAFAVGTGGSGGSGGGKAK
;
A
#
# COMPACT_ATOMS: atom_id res chain seq x y z
N MET A 1 -66.18 -13.94 7.89
CA MET A 1 -65.97 -13.58 6.48
C MET A 1 -64.53 -13.90 6.15
N THR A 2 -64.35 -14.79 5.18
CA THR A 2 -63.14 -15.56 4.89
C THR A 2 -62.03 -14.70 4.30
N SER A 3 -60.83 -14.89 4.87
CA SER A 3 -59.54 -14.55 4.30
C SER A 3 -59.31 -15.36 3.03
N THR A 4 -58.92 -14.70 1.94
CA THR A 4 -58.30 -15.33 0.77
C THR A 4 -57.02 -14.59 0.43
N SER A 5 -55.92 -15.26 0.76
CA SER A 5 -54.57 -15.04 0.27
C SER A 5 -54.51 -15.24 -1.24
N HIS A 6 -54.14 -14.19 -1.97
CA HIS A 6 -53.66 -14.34 -3.34
C HIS A 6 -52.14 -14.58 -3.29
N SER A 7 -51.80 -15.83 -3.57
CA SER A 7 -50.45 -16.28 -3.88
C SER A 7 -50.17 -15.86 -5.32
N ASP A 8 -49.25 -14.92 -5.52
CA ASP A 8 -48.76 -14.60 -6.85
C ASP A 8 -47.91 -15.77 -7.36
N VAL A 9 -48.48 -16.49 -8.31
CA VAL A 9 -47.81 -17.51 -9.11
C VAL A 9 -46.79 -16.79 -9.99
N ALA A 10 -45.51 -17.05 -9.75
CA ALA A 10 -44.42 -16.54 -10.56
C ALA A 10 -44.54 -17.03 -12.01
N GLU A 11 -44.67 -16.09 -12.95
CA GLU A 11 -44.48 -16.36 -14.38
C GLU A 11 -43.01 -16.74 -14.67
N PRO A 12 -42.75 -17.81 -15.44
CA PRO A 12 -41.40 -18.16 -15.88
C PRO A 12 -40.99 -17.27 -17.05
N GLY A 13 -40.34 -16.14 -16.78
CA GLY A 13 -39.80 -15.31 -17.86
C GLY A 13 -39.40 -13.86 -17.55
N SER A 14 -39.59 -13.35 -16.33
CA SER A 14 -39.13 -12.00 -16.01
C SER A 14 -37.63 -12.02 -15.66
N ALA A 15 -36.78 -11.75 -16.65
CA ALA A 15 -35.41 -11.36 -16.38
C ALA A 15 -35.44 -10.10 -15.51
N GLN A 16 -35.22 -10.26 -14.20
CA GLN A 16 -35.24 -9.19 -13.22
C GLN A 16 -34.25 -8.11 -13.67
N ARG A 17 -34.76 -6.97 -14.16
CA ARG A 17 -33.94 -5.81 -14.52
C ARG A 17 -33.19 -5.38 -13.27
N THR A 18 -31.90 -5.66 -13.24
CA THR A 18 -31.00 -5.36 -12.13
C THR A 18 -30.12 -4.20 -12.58
N THR A 19 -29.74 -3.30 -11.69
CA THR A 19 -28.75 -2.26 -12.01
C THR A 19 -27.40 -2.64 -11.42
N LEU A 20 -26.32 -2.35 -12.15
CA LEU A 20 -24.95 -2.42 -11.63
C LEU A 20 -24.36 -1.02 -11.59
N ALA A 21 -23.83 -0.64 -10.43
CA ALA A 21 -22.96 0.52 -10.28
C ALA A 21 -21.50 0.03 -10.29
N PHE A 22 -20.66 0.61 -11.13
CA PHE A 22 -19.27 0.23 -11.29
C PHE A 22 -18.42 1.41 -11.75
N THR A 23 -17.11 1.26 -11.64
CA THR A 23 -16.13 2.23 -12.08
C THR A 23 -15.56 1.78 -13.42
N ALA A 24 -15.60 2.64 -14.44
CA ALA A 24 -14.97 2.39 -15.73
C ALA A 24 -13.43 2.42 -15.60
N PRO A 25 -12.67 1.86 -16.54
CA PRO A 25 -11.21 1.92 -16.52
C PRO A 25 -10.65 3.35 -16.48
N SER A 26 -11.37 4.30 -17.08
CA SER A 26 -11.08 5.74 -17.01
C SER A 26 -11.19 6.34 -15.61
N GLY A 27 -11.78 5.63 -14.65
CA GLY A 27 -12.03 6.07 -13.28
C GLY A 27 -13.42 6.65 -13.04
N ARG A 28 -14.20 6.87 -14.10
CA ARG A 28 -15.55 7.44 -13.97
C ARG A 28 -16.55 6.41 -13.44
N ARG A 29 -17.42 6.84 -12.53
CA ARG A 29 -18.53 6.03 -12.03
C ARG A 29 -19.64 5.92 -13.08
N ARG A 30 -20.19 4.73 -13.28
CA ARG A 30 -21.31 4.43 -14.17
C ARG A 30 -22.32 3.54 -13.46
N THR A 31 -23.60 3.78 -13.71
CA THR A 31 -24.69 2.91 -13.27
C THR A 31 -25.50 2.51 -14.49
N ALA A 32 -25.65 1.22 -14.74
CA ALA A 32 -26.30 0.70 -15.93
C ALA A 32 -27.30 -0.43 -15.59
N PRO A 33 -28.45 -0.50 -16.27
CA PRO A 33 -29.33 -1.67 -16.23
C PRO A 33 -28.67 -2.87 -16.91
N VAL A 34 -28.82 -4.05 -16.32
CA VAL A 34 -28.21 -5.30 -16.80
C VAL A 34 -29.18 -6.47 -16.79
N ARG A 35 -28.90 -7.41 -17.70
CA ARG A 35 -29.44 -8.77 -17.68
C ARG A 35 -28.30 -9.76 -17.45
N LEU A 36 -28.48 -10.64 -16.48
CA LEU A 36 -27.45 -11.58 -16.03
C LEU A 36 -27.83 -13.01 -16.38
N GLY A 37 -26.89 -13.74 -16.98
CA GLY A 37 -27.02 -15.14 -17.32
C GLY A 37 -26.67 -16.08 -16.17
N ARG A 38 -26.64 -17.38 -16.48
CA ARG A 38 -26.31 -18.43 -15.53
C ARG A 38 -24.87 -18.32 -15.04
N GLU A 39 -24.68 -18.53 -13.74
CA GLU A 39 -23.37 -18.54 -13.10
C GLU A 39 -22.65 -19.89 -13.24
N THR A 40 -21.34 -19.82 -13.47
CA THR A 40 -20.41 -20.95 -13.59
C THR A 40 -19.05 -20.61 -12.98
N ARG A 41 -18.06 -21.49 -13.09
CA ARG A 41 -16.65 -21.22 -12.76
C ARG A 41 -15.79 -21.38 -14.00
N ARG A 42 -14.83 -20.47 -14.21
CA ARG A 42 -13.78 -20.63 -15.25
C ARG A 42 -12.85 -21.78 -14.89
N ASP A 43 -12.38 -21.80 -13.65
CA ASP A 43 -11.55 -22.84 -13.06
C ASP A 43 -12.19 -23.27 -11.72
N PRO A 44 -12.47 -24.57 -11.50
CA PRO A 44 -13.00 -25.08 -10.23
C PRO A 44 -12.13 -24.79 -8.99
N LEU A 45 -10.83 -24.57 -9.18
CA LEU A 45 -9.86 -24.27 -8.12
C LEU A 45 -9.80 -22.78 -7.76
N LEU A 46 -10.41 -21.91 -8.56
CA LEU A 46 -10.46 -20.48 -8.32
C LEU A 46 -11.74 -20.09 -7.58
N PRO A 47 -11.68 -19.19 -6.59
CA PRO A 47 -12.85 -18.72 -5.86
C PRO A 47 -13.79 -17.87 -6.74
N GLN A 48 -13.28 -17.23 -7.80
CA GLN A 48 -14.07 -16.41 -8.70
C GLN A 48 -15.17 -17.20 -9.42
N ARG A 49 -16.36 -16.61 -9.47
CA ARG A 49 -17.51 -17.03 -10.28
C ARG A 49 -17.54 -16.22 -11.57
N ILE A 50 -18.05 -16.83 -12.63
CA ILE A 50 -18.26 -16.14 -13.91
C ILE A 50 -19.71 -16.25 -14.37
N ARG A 51 -20.23 -15.19 -14.98
CA ARG A 51 -21.52 -15.21 -15.69
C ARG A 51 -21.51 -14.23 -16.85
N ASN A 52 -22.17 -14.62 -17.94
CA ASN A 52 -22.38 -13.71 -19.07
C ASN A 52 -23.51 -12.73 -18.74
N GLY A 53 -23.49 -11.56 -19.36
CA GLY A 53 -24.56 -10.59 -19.23
C GLY A 53 -24.63 -9.61 -20.39
N LEU A 54 -25.60 -8.70 -20.31
CA LEU A 54 -25.81 -7.62 -21.25
C LEU A 54 -26.04 -6.32 -20.49
N LEU A 55 -25.30 -5.26 -20.86
CA LEU A 55 -25.55 -3.89 -20.46
C LEU A 55 -26.65 -3.33 -21.38
N ASP A 56 -27.83 -3.06 -20.84
CA ASP A 56 -29.02 -2.71 -21.65
C ASP A 56 -28.96 -1.29 -22.23
N ASP A 57 -28.15 -0.40 -21.65
CA ASP A 57 -27.96 0.99 -22.11
C ASP A 57 -27.17 1.08 -23.42
N GLU A 58 -26.18 0.21 -23.61
CA GLU A 58 -25.33 0.18 -24.82
C GLU A 58 -25.52 -1.09 -25.67
N GLY A 59 -26.33 -2.05 -25.20
CA GLY A 59 -26.46 -3.37 -25.84
C GLY A 59 -25.15 -4.18 -25.83
N GLN A 60 -24.21 -3.85 -24.95
CA GLN A 60 -22.88 -4.46 -24.89
C GLN A 60 -22.92 -5.78 -24.11
N GLN A 61 -22.45 -6.87 -24.72
CA GLN A 61 -22.28 -8.15 -24.05
C GLN A 61 -21.04 -8.13 -23.16
N PHE A 62 -21.14 -8.72 -21.96
CA PHE A 62 -20.03 -8.79 -21.02
C PHE A 62 -19.92 -10.16 -20.35
N VAL A 63 -18.74 -10.41 -19.77
CA VAL A 63 -18.51 -11.46 -18.78
C VAL A 63 -18.17 -10.80 -17.46
N GLN A 64 -18.97 -11.12 -16.42
CA GLN A 64 -18.68 -10.69 -15.06
C GLN A 64 -17.87 -11.77 -14.36
N VAL A 65 -16.73 -11.38 -13.79
CA VAL A 65 -15.92 -12.19 -12.87
C VAL A 65 -16.14 -11.62 -11.47
N ARG A 66 -16.61 -12.43 -10.51
CA ARG A 66 -16.98 -11.91 -9.18
C ARG A 66 -16.67 -12.87 -8.04
N LEU A 67 -16.63 -12.35 -6.82
CA LEU A 67 -16.70 -13.15 -5.61
C LEU A 67 -18.11 -13.09 -5.02
N THR A 68 -18.54 -14.20 -4.43
CA THR A 68 -19.71 -14.19 -3.54
C THR A 68 -19.35 -13.50 -2.23
N ALA A 69 -20.33 -13.06 -1.44
CA ALA A 69 -20.06 -12.45 -0.12
C ALA A 69 -19.23 -13.38 0.80
N ALA A 70 -19.47 -14.70 0.72
CA ALA A 70 -18.72 -15.69 1.49
C ALA A 70 -17.27 -15.85 0.98
N ASP A 71 -17.07 -15.92 -0.33
CA ASP A 71 -15.73 -16.00 -0.91
C ASP A 71 -14.94 -14.70 -0.68
N ALA A 72 -15.61 -13.54 -0.73
CA ALA A 72 -15.02 -12.24 -0.48
C ALA A 72 -14.48 -12.12 0.96
N ALA A 73 -15.12 -12.76 1.95
CA ALA A 73 -14.61 -12.77 3.32
C ALA A 73 -13.21 -13.40 3.46
N ASN A 74 -12.76 -14.19 2.48
CA ASN A 74 -11.40 -14.73 2.43
C ASN A 74 -10.41 -13.71 1.81
N PRO A 75 -9.42 -13.21 2.57
CA PRO A 75 -8.44 -12.24 2.06
C PRO A 75 -7.65 -12.74 0.85
N ALA A 76 -7.36 -14.04 0.78
CA ALA A 76 -6.64 -14.62 -0.35
C ALA A 76 -7.47 -14.59 -1.64
N ALA A 77 -8.79 -14.81 -1.55
CA ALA A 77 -9.69 -14.73 -2.69
C ALA A 77 -9.81 -13.29 -3.21
N ARG A 78 -9.92 -12.31 -2.29
CA ARG A 78 -9.88 -10.88 -2.65
C ARG A 78 -8.57 -10.49 -3.31
N ALA A 79 -7.44 -10.93 -2.78
CA ALA A 79 -6.13 -10.65 -3.35
C ALA A 79 -5.99 -11.14 -4.81
N LEU A 80 -6.62 -12.27 -5.16
CA LEU A 80 -6.65 -12.76 -6.53
C LEU A 80 -7.48 -11.87 -7.46
N LEU A 81 -8.66 -11.42 -7.00
CA LEU A 81 -9.49 -10.50 -7.79
C LEU A 81 -8.82 -9.12 -7.92
N ASP A 82 -8.17 -8.63 -6.87
CA ASP A 82 -7.36 -7.40 -6.90
C ASP A 82 -6.19 -7.52 -7.89
N ALA A 83 -5.51 -8.68 -7.94
CA ALA A 83 -4.42 -8.91 -8.89
C ALA A 83 -4.93 -8.92 -10.34
N GLU A 84 -6.08 -9.56 -10.58
CA GLU A 84 -6.76 -9.57 -11.88
C GLU A 84 -7.15 -8.15 -12.31
N ALA A 85 -7.78 -7.38 -11.40
CA ALA A 85 -8.19 -6.00 -11.62
C ALA A 85 -7.01 -5.08 -11.92
N GLY A 86 -5.98 -5.11 -11.05
CA GLY A 86 -4.80 -4.27 -11.19
C GLY A 86 -4.04 -4.55 -12.49
N THR A 87 -3.95 -5.82 -12.88
CA THR A 87 -3.35 -6.21 -14.15
C THR A 87 -4.18 -5.71 -15.33
N ALA A 88 -5.50 -5.91 -15.33
CA ALA A 88 -6.36 -5.47 -16.41
C ALA A 88 -6.36 -3.94 -16.60
N LEU A 89 -6.42 -3.19 -15.50
CA LEU A 89 -6.34 -1.73 -15.53
C LEU A 89 -4.95 -1.23 -15.96
N HIS A 90 -3.88 -1.92 -15.56
CA HIS A 90 -2.53 -1.61 -16.04
C HIS A 90 -2.41 -1.81 -17.55
N LEU A 91 -2.85 -2.98 -18.04
CA LEU A 91 -2.81 -3.30 -19.46
C LEU A 91 -3.67 -2.34 -20.28
N HIS A 92 -4.88 -2.00 -19.83
CA HIS A 92 -5.72 -1.01 -20.51
C HIS A 92 -4.96 0.32 -20.67
N ARG A 93 -4.40 0.90 -19.59
CA ARG A 93 -3.67 2.17 -19.71
C ARG A 93 -2.46 2.14 -20.64
N VAL A 94 -1.74 1.02 -20.67
CA VAL A 94 -0.50 0.91 -21.46
C VAL A 94 -0.79 0.53 -22.91
N LEU A 95 -1.92 -0.13 -23.18
CA LEU A 95 -2.17 -0.76 -24.47
C LEU A 95 -3.39 -0.25 -25.24
N ASP A 96 -4.32 0.52 -24.65
CA ASP A 96 -5.63 0.83 -25.25
C ASP A 96 -5.53 1.29 -26.71
N ASP A 97 -4.54 2.14 -27.01
CA ASP A 97 -4.30 2.72 -28.34
C ASP A 97 -3.28 1.94 -29.19
N THR A 98 -3.01 0.68 -28.85
CA THR A 98 -2.01 -0.16 -29.52
C THR A 98 -2.63 -1.41 -30.15
N GLU A 99 -1.97 -1.96 -31.17
CA GLU A 99 -2.38 -3.23 -31.78
C GLU A 99 -2.34 -4.43 -30.79
N PHE A 100 -1.65 -4.28 -29.67
CA PHE A 100 -1.46 -5.31 -28.66
C PHE A 100 -2.61 -5.40 -27.64
N ALA A 101 -3.53 -4.43 -27.59
CA ALA A 101 -4.69 -4.45 -26.68
C ALA A 101 -5.50 -5.75 -26.83
N ALA A 102 -5.66 -6.18 -28.10
CA ALA A 102 -6.46 -7.33 -28.48
C ALA A 102 -5.91 -8.67 -27.93
N LEU A 103 -4.63 -8.70 -27.54
CA LEU A 103 -4.00 -9.87 -26.93
C LEU A 103 -4.50 -10.16 -25.52
N PHE A 104 -5.25 -9.25 -24.90
CA PHE A 104 -5.74 -9.35 -23.53
C PHE A 104 -7.26 -9.14 -23.45
N PRO A 105 -7.92 -9.53 -22.35
CA PRO A 105 -9.34 -9.23 -22.15
C PRO A 105 -9.57 -7.72 -21.93
N GLU A 106 -10.53 -7.16 -22.66
CA GLU A 106 -10.93 -5.76 -22.55
C GLU A 106 -11.81 -5.57 -21.30
N ILE A 107 -11.35 -4.74 -20.36
CA ILE A 107 -12.09 -4.42 -19.14
C ILE A 107 -13.10 -3.30 -19.41
N ILE A 108 -14.36 -3.54 -19.07
CA ILE A 108 -15.46 -2.55 -19.17
C ILE A 108 -15.60 -1.77 -17.86
N GLY A 109 -15.37 -2.43 -16.72
CA GLY A 109 -15.47 -1.78 -15.42
C GLY A 109 -15.30 -2.73 -14.24
N TYR A 110 -15.31 -2.17 -13.03
CA TYR A 110 -15.07 -2.90 -11.80
C TYR A 110 -15.77 -2.29 -10.60
N GLU A 111 -16.03 -3.11 -9.59
CA GLU A 111 -16.42 -2.68 -8.25
C GLU A 111 -15.79 -3.65 -7.26
N LEU A 112 -14.82 -3.18 -6.48
CA LEU A 112 -14.02 -4.05 -5.61
C LEU A 112 -14.24 -3.76 -4.12
N ASP A 113 -14.81 -2.59 -3.80
CA ASP A 113 -15.06 -2.16 -2.43
C ASP A 113 -16.53 -2.40 -2.06
N ALA A 114 -17.05 -3.57 -2.46
CA ALA A 114 -18.41 -4.03 -2.20
C ALA A 114 -18.43 -5.38 -1.49
N ALA A 115 -19.59 -5.75 -0.93
CA ALA A 115 -19.78 -7.07 -0.32
C ALA A 115 -19.58 -8.21 -1.32
N GLU A 116 -19.98 -8.00 -2.58
CA GLU A 116 -19.76 -8.93 -3.70
C GLU A 116 -18.93 -8.23 -4.78
N PRO A 117 -17.60 -8.20 -4.66
CA PRO A 117 -16.74 -7.49 -5.60
C PRO A 117 -16.70 -8.21 -6.96
N PHE A 118 -16.55 -7.43 -8.03
CA PHE A 118 -16.57 -7.92 -9.40
C PHE A 118 -15.76 -7.08 -10.40
N LEU A 119 -15.47 -7.71 -11.53
CA LEU A 119 -14.91 -7.16 -12.76
C LEU A 119 -15.88 -7.45 -13.90
N LEU A 120 -15.99 -6.52 -14.85
CA LEU A 120 -16.74 -6.66 -16.10
C LEU A 120 -15.74 -6.62 -17.25
N TYR A 121 -15.74 -7.65 -18.08
CA TYR A 121 -14.98 -7.73 -19.32
C TYR A 121 -15.90 -7.78 -20.53
N ALA A 122 -15.44 -7.28 -21.68
CA ALA A 122 -16.09 -7.59 -22.94
C ALA A 122 -16.15 -9.11 -23.17
N ALA A 123 -17.10 -9.54 -24.00
CA ALA A 123 -17.20 -10.95 -24.37
C ALA A 123 -15.86 -11.48 -24.92
N PRO A 124 -15.35 -12.64 -24.45
CA PRO A 124 -14.09 -13.20 -24.90
C PRO A 124 -14.06 -13.44 -26.41
N ARG A 125 -12.90 -13.24 -27.04
CA ARG A 125 -12.71 -13.54 -28.45
C ARG A 125 -12.25 -14.99 -28.61
N GLY A 126 -13.05 -15.78 -29.32
CA GLY A 126 -12.72 -17.16 -29.62
C GLY A 126 -12.99 -18.16 -28.50
N THR A 127 -12.32 -19.31 -28.57
CA THR A 127 -12.52 -20.43 -27.63
C THR A 127 -11.19 -20.85 -27.01
N ALA A 128 -11.24 -21.40 -25.80
CA ALA A 128 -10.03 -21.87 -25.13
C ALA A 128 -9.31 -22.94 -25.99
N ALA A 129 -7.99 -22.83 -26.12
CA ALA A 129 -7.15 -23.74 -26.89
C ALA A 129 -7.32 -25.21 -26.45
N ALA A 130 -7.71 -25.46 -25.20
CA ALA A 130 -8.09 -26.78 -24.69
C ALA A 130 -9.26 -27.45 -25.45
N ARG A 131 -10.08 -26.66 -26.15
CA ARG A 131 -11.25 -27.09 -26.94
C ARG A 131 -11.02 -27.00 -28.45
N THR A 132 -9.83 -26.56 -28.87
CA THR A 132 -9.48 -26.44 -30.29
C THR A 132 -8.94 -27.78 -30.78
N HIS A 133 -9.71 -28.48 -31.61
CA HIS A 133 -9.39 -29.86 -32.03
C HIS A 133 -8.47 -29.95 -33.26
N VAL A 134 -8.45 -28.93 -34.12
CA VAL A 134 -7.65 -28.92 -35.35
C VAL A 134 -7.13 -27.50 -35.59
N MET A 135 -5.82 -27.37 -35.76
CA MET A 135 -5.16 -26.11 -36.07
C MET A 135 -4.16 -26.35 -37.21
N SER A 136 -4.22 -25.54 -38.27
CA SER A 136 -3.30 -25.69 -39.41
C SER A 136 -1.87 -25.32 -39.00
N ALA A 137 -0.87 -25.76 -39.77
CA ALA A 137 0.52 -25.38 -39.50
C ALA A 137 0.76 -23.86 -39.58
N SER A 138 -0.04 -23.14 -40.38
CA SER A 138 0.00 -21.67 -40.45
C SER A 138 -0.59 -21.05 -39.20
N ASP A 139 -1.74 -21.55 -38.74
CA ASP A 139 -2.40 -21.07 -37.51
C ASP A 139 -1.53 -21.34 -36.27
N GLN A 140 -0.85 -22.49 -36.21
CA GLN A 140 0.09 -22.81 -35.14
C GLN A 140 1.22 -21.79 -35.03
N ARG A 141 1.72 -21.26 -36.16
CA ARG A 141 2.76 -20.22 -36.16
C ARG A 141 2.22 -18.89 -35.66
N VAL A 142 1.02 -18.50 -36.10
CA VAL A 142 0.36 -17.28 -35.64
C VAL A 142 0.05 -17.36 -34.15
N PHE A 143 -0.49 -18.48 -33.69
CA PHE A 143 -0.74 -18.77 -32.28
C PHE A 143 0.55 -18.65 -31.46
N ALA A 144 1.64 -19.28 -31.89
CA ALA A 144 2.92 -19.22 -31.20
C ALA A 144 3.45 -17.78 -31.14
N ARG A 145 3.44 -17.06 -32.26
CA ARG A 145 3.86 -15.66 -32.33
C ARG A 145 3.06 -14.80 -31.35
N ASP A 146 1.73 -14.85 -31.40
CA ASP A 146 0.86 -13.96 -30.62
C ASP A 146 0.93 -14.28 -29.11
N LEU A 147 1.03 -15.56 -28.76
CA LEU A 147 1.28 -15.96 -27.37
C LEU A 147 2.60 -15.39 -26.85
N LEU A 148 3.69 -15.49 -27.62
CA LEU A 148 4.99 -14.95 -27.21
C LEU A 148 4.99 -13.41 -27.21
N LEU A 149 4.26 -12.77 -28.12
CA LEU A 149 4.02 -11.32 -28.12
C LEU A 149 3.35 -10.87 -26.82
N ALA A 150 2.27 -11.53 -26.41
CA ALA A 150 1.58 -11.23 -25.16
C ALA A 150 2.51 -11.38 -23.94
N LEU A 151 3.36 -12.41 -23.92
CA LEU A 151 4.35 -12.60 -22.85
C LEU A 151 5.44 -11.54 -22.87
N CYS A 152 5.89 -11.07 -24.04
CA CYS A 152 6.85 -9.97 -24.15
C CYS A 152 6.25 -8.64 -23.69
N VAL A 153 4.96 -8.39 -23.98
CA VAL A 153 4.24 -7.22 -23.49
C VAL A 153 4.23 -7.21 -21.95
N LEU A 154 3.90 -8.35 -21.33
CA LEU A 154 3.94 -8.46 -19.86
C LEU A 154 5.36 -8.27 -19.30
N ASP A 155 6.36 -8.94 -19.89
CA ASP A 155 7.76 -8.86 -19.46
C ASP A 155 8.30 -7.43 -19.53
N GLY A 156 7.98 -6.69 -20.60
CA GLY A 156 8.33 -5.28 -20.76
C GLY A 156 7.73 -4.36 -19.69
N GLN A 157 6.64 -4.79 -19.04
CA GLN A 157 6.01 -4.09 -17.92
C GLN A 157 6.46 -4.63 -16.54
N GLY A 158 7.44 -5.55 -16.51
CA GLY A 158 7.90 -6.23 -15.30
C GLY A 158 6.86 -7.17 -14.70
N LEU A 159 5.93 -7.67 -15.52
CA LEU A 159 4.85 -8.59 -15.14
C LEU A 159 5.11 -9.99 -15.70
N VAL A 160 4.73 -11.01 -14.93
CA VAL A 160 4.89 -12.42 -15.30
C VAL A 160 3.58 -13.15 -15.05
N LEU A 161 3.03 -13.77 -16.11
CA LEU A 161 1.84 -14.62 -15.99
C LEU A 161 2.25 -16.05 -15.62
N ARG A 162 1.92 -16.49 -14.39
CA ARG A 162 2.40 -17.76 -13.82
C ARG A 162 1.45 -18.96 -14.02
N GLY A 163 0.38 -18.79 -14.80
CA GLY A 163 -0.70 -19.76 -14.96
C GLY A 163 -1.10 -20.07 -16.40
N VAL A 164 -0.22 -19.81 -17.38
CA VAL A 164 -0.53 -20.05 -18.80
C VAL A 164 -0.81 -21.53 -19.04
N SER A 165 -1.96 -21.84 -19.62
CA SER A 165 -2.38 -23.19 -19.98
C SER A 165 -3.36 -23.16 -21.15
N PRO A 166 -3.71 -24.29 -21.78
CA PRO A 166 -4.69 -24.30 -22.87
C PRO A 166 -6.08 -23.80 -22.45
N ALA A 167 -6.38 -23.74 -21.15
CA ALA A 167 -7.63 -23.18 -20.63
C ALA A 167 -7.62 -21.64 -20.57
N THR A 168 -6.44 -21.01 -20.53
CA THR A 168 -6.28 -19.57 -20.37
C THR A 168 -5.85 -18.87 -21.67
N VAL A 169 -5.52 -19.62 -22.72
CA VAL A 169 -5.20 -19.08 -24.03
C VAL A 169 -6.38 -19.32 -24.95
N LEU A 170 -7.02 -18.25 -25.42
CA LEU A 170 -8.16 -18.32 -26.35
C LEU A 170 -7.67 -18.10 -27.77
N TRP A 171 -8.32 -18.77 -28.72
CA TRP A 171 -8.07 -18.69 -30.15
C TRP A 171 -9.38 -18.46 -30.90
N ASP A 172 -9.43 -17.40 -31.71
CA ASP A 172 -10.60 -17.02 -32.52
C ASP A 172 -10.48 -17.41 -34.01
N GLY A 173 -9.39 -18.09 -34.39
CA GLY A 173 -9.07 -18.41 -35.78
C GLY A 173 -8.08 -17.43 -36.42
N THR A 174 -7.85 -16.27 -35.81
CA THR A 174 -6.98 -15.20 -36.35
C THR A 174 -5.90 -14.78 -35.36
N SER A 175 -6.23 -14.64 -34.08
CA SER A 175 -5.32 -14.15 -33.04
C SER A 175 -5.52 -14.84 -31.70
N VAL A 176 -4.49 -14.75 -30.85
CA VAL A 176 -4.58 -15.20 -29.46
C VAL A 176 -5.15 -14.10 -28.58
N GLN A 177 -6.02 -14.48 -27.63
CA GLN A 177 -6.35 -13.67 -26.46
C GLN A 177 -5.95 -14.40 -25.18
N LEU A 178 -5.08 -13.78 -24.37
CA LEU A 178 -4.50 -14.35 -23.16
C LEU A 178 -5.28 -13.91 -21.92
N TRP A 179 -5.94 -14.88 -21.29
CA TRP A 179 -6.67 -14.75 -20.03
C TRP A 179 -5.85 -15.30 -18.84
N GLY A 180 -6.44 -15.27 -17.65
CA GLY A 180 -5.81 -15.76 -16.42
C GLY A 180 -5.05 -14.68 -15.65
N LEU A 181 -5.49 -13.42 -15.76
CA LEU A 181 -4.77 -12.26 -15.20
C LEU A 181 -4.65 -12.31 -13.67
N GLU A 182 -5.48 -13.09 -12.98
CA GLU A 182 -5.35 -13.38 -11.55
C GLU A 182 -4.01 -14.07 -11.18
N GLY A 183 -3.35 -14.70 -12.15
CA GLY A 183 -2.06 -15.38 -11.99
C GLY A 183 -0.84 -14.49 -12.23
N VAL A 184 -1.04 -13.21 -12.56
CA VAL A 184 0.06 -12.28 -12.84
C VAL A 184 0.74 -11.86 -11.54
N ALA A 185 2.07 -11.80 -11.57
CA ALA A 185 2.90 -11.26 -10.50
C ALA A 185 4.02 -10.39 -11.05
N ARG A 186 4.57 -9.52 -10.21
CA ARG A 186 5.75 -8.71 -10.57
C ARG A 186 7.01 -9.54 -10.55
N ALA A 187 7.87 -9.35 -11.56
CA ALA A 187 9.19 -9.96 -11.61
C ALA A 187 10.03 -9.59 -10.37
N GLY A 188 10.86 -10.51 -9.90
CA GLY A 188 11.70 -10.32 -8.72
C GLY A 188 10.99 -10.48 -7.37
N ARG A 189 9.66 -10.68 -7.33
CA ARG A 189 8.95 -11.04 -6.08
C ARG A 189 9.22 -12.50 -5.70
N PRO A 190 9.17 -12.88 -4.41
CA PRO A 190 9.22 -14.29 -4.02
C PRO A 190 8.15 -15.12 -4.72
N ARG A 191 8.51 -16.32 -5.20
CA ARG A 191 7.53 -17.24 -5.79
C ARG A 191 6.58 -17.74 -4.72
N VAL A 192 5.31 -17.85 -5.09
CA VAL A 192 4.27 -18.57 -4.36
C VAL A 192 3.74 -19.63 -5.30
N ARG A 193 3.48 -20.85 -4.81
CA ARG A 193 2.99 -21.95 -5.65
C ARG A 193 1.75 -21.54 -6.44
N TRP A 194 1.79 -21.69 -7.76
CA TRP A 194 0.70 -21.28 -8.66
C TRP A 194 0.72 -22.07 -9.97
N GLY A 195 -0.46 -22.24 -10.57
CA GLY A 195 -0.63 -22.92 -11.87
C GLY A 195 -0.72 -24.45 -11.77
N ARG A 196 -1.06 -25.09 -12.90
CA ARG A 196 -1.31 -26.54 -13.01
C ARG A 196 -0.18 -27.24 -13.75
N ALA A 197 0.23 -28.41 -13.28
CA ALA A 197 1.16 -29.26 -14.01
C ALA A 197 0.49 -29.82 -15.30
N PRO A 198 1.22 -30.00 -16.41
CA PRO A 198 2.67 -29.78 -16.57
C PRO A 198 3.05 -28.32 -16.92
N TYR A 199 2.08 -27.43 -17.05
CA TYR A 199 2.29 -26.08 -17.56
C TYR A 199 3.02 -25.15 -16.60
N CYS A 200 2.82 -25.26 -15.29
CA CYS A 200 3.61 -24.47 -14.34
C CYS A 200 5.07 -24.97 -14.29
N SER A 201 6.04 -24.07 -14.29
CA SER A 201 7.48 -24.41 -14.26
C SER A 201 7.87 -25.16 -12.97
N PRO A 202 8.94 -25.96 -12.97
CA PRO A 202 9.41 -26.68 -11.78
C PRO A 202 9.59 -25.80 -10.54
N GLU A 203 10.20 -24.62 -10.70
CA GLU A 203 10.46 -23.66 -9.63
C GLU A 203 9.17 -23.03 -9.10
N GLN A 204 8.24 -22.73 -10.01
CA GLN A 204 6.93 -22.19 -9.69
C GLN A 204 6.07 -23.22 -8.93
N ARG A 205 6.20 -24.51 -9.24
CA ARG A 205 5.55 -25.60 -8.47
C ARG A 205 6.12 -25.75 -7.08
N ARG A 206 7.46 -25.63 -6.94
CA ARG A 206 8.12 -25.71 -5.63
C ARG A 206 7.83 -24.47 -4.79
N GLY A 207 7.65 -23.31 -5.44
CA GLY A 207 7.51 -22.01 -4.78
C GLY A 207 8.85 -21.44 -4.35
N GLU A 208 9.91 -21.72 -5.10
CA GLU A 208 11.30 -21.40 -4.73
C GLU A 208 11.88 -20.27 -5.58
N GLY A 209 12.65 -19.38 -4.97
CA GLY A 209 13.30 -18.26 -5.65
C GLY A 209 12.35 -17.12 -5.99
N LEU A 210 12.71 -16.33 -7.00
CA LEU A 210 11.99 -15.13 -7.40
C LEU A 210 11.25 -15.35 -8.72
N VAL A 211 10.07 -14.75 -8.86
CA VAL A 211 9.28 -14.74 -10.09
C VAL A 211 10.13 -14.21 -11.24
N ASP A 212 10.22 -15.00 -12.32
CA ASP A 212 11.04 -14.72 -13.49
C ASP A 212 10.18 -14.91 -14.75
N SER A 213 10.31 -14.04 -15.75
CA SER A 213 9.49 -14.12 -16.98
C SER A 213 9.70 -15.40 -17.77
N ARG A 214 10.84 -16.08 -17.55
CA ARG A 214 11.13 -17.41 -18.10
C ARG A 214 10.26 -18.53 -17.52
N ASP A 215 9.50 -18.28 -16.46
CA ASP A 215 8.44 -19.19 -16.01
C ASP A 215 7.27 -19.26 -17.01
N ALA A 216 6.95 -18.12 -17.64
CA ALA A 216 5.93 -18.07 -18.68
C ALA A 216 6.41 -18.74 -19.98
N VAL A 217 7.72 -18.71 -20.26
CA VAL A 217 8.34 -19.41 -21.40
C VAL A 217 8.16 -20.93 -21.30
N TRP A 218 8.40 -21.52 -20.12
CA TRP A 218 8.11 -22.93 -19.87
C TRP A 218 6.64 -23.25 -20.15
N SER A 219 5.74 -22.40 -19.61
CA SER A 219 4.30 -22.59 -19.74
C SER A 219 3.84 -22.52 -21.21
N ALA A 220 4.33 -21.54 -21.97
CA ALA A 220 4.07 -21.42 -23.40
C ALA A 220 4.60 -22.64 -24.18
N ALA A 221 5.79 -23.13 -23.87
CA ALA A 221 6.36 -24.30 -24.53
C ALA A 221 5.50 -25.56 -24.30
N GLN A 222 4.95 -25.74 -23.09
CA GLN A 222 4.02 -26.84 -22.80
C GLN A 222 2.70 -26.71 -23.57
N VAL A 223 2.14 -25.49 -23.68
CA VAL A 223 0.94 -25.23 -24.49
C VAL A 223 1.19 -25.55 -25.96
N LEU A 224 2.29 -25.06 -26.52
CA LEU A 224 2.66 -25.29 -27.92
C LEU A 224 2.93 -26.78 -28.21
N TYR A 225 3.62 -27.46 -27.30
CA TYR A 225 3.82 -28.91 -27.43
C TYR A 225 2.50 -29.67 -27.45
N GLN A 226 1.56 -29.35 -26.56
CA GLN A 226 0.26 -29.99 -26.56
C GLN A 226 -0.57 -29.68 -27.81
N LEU A 227 -0.50 -28.46 -28.33
CA LEU A 227 -1.21 -28.10 -29.55
C LEU A 227 -0.71 -28.87 -30.78
N VAL A 228 0.60 -29.10 -30.88
CA VAL A 228 1.19 -29.83 -31.99
C VAL A 228 0.99 -31.35 -31.86
N THR A 229 1.09 -31.88 -30.64
CA THR A 229 1.10 -33.34 -30.42
C THR A 229 -0.23 -33.91 -29.96
N GLY A 230 -1.18 -33.06 -29.55
CA GLY A 230 -2.44 -33.46 -28.93
C GLY A 230 -2.32 -33.98 -27.50
N ARG A 231 -1.11 -34.00 -26.90
CA ARG A 231 -0.86 -34.57 -25.57
C ARG A 231 -0.03 -33.64 -24.68
N PRO A 232 -0.27 -33.62 -23.37
CA PRO A 232 0.56 -32.85 -22.45
C PRO A 232 2.00 -33.40 -22.40
N GLY A 233 2.98 -32.51 -22.22
CA GLY A 233 4.38 -32.88 -22.00
C GLY A 233 4.65 -33.34 -20.57
N PRO A 234 5.87 -33.86 -20.29
CA PRO A 234 6.30 -34.16 -18.92
C PRO A 234 6.43 -32.87 -18.10
N ALA A 235 6.20 -32.95 -16.79
CA ALA A 235 6.14 -31.77 -15.93
C ALA A 235 7.51 -31.20 -15.57
N ASP A 236 8.59 -31.96 -15.66
CA ASP A 236 9.89 -31.66 -15.04
C ASP A 236 11.08 -31.72 -16.00
N ARG A 237 10.84 -32.02 -17.28
CA ARG A 237 11.88 -32.16 -18.30
C ARG A 237 11.34 -31.85 -19.69
N ALA A 238 12.23 -31.79 -20.69
CA ALA A 238 11.82 -31.71 -22.09
C ALA A 238 11.12 -33.00 -22.55
N PRO A 239 10.09 -32.92 -23.42
CA PRO A 239 9.55 -34.09 -24.11
C PRO A 239 10.64 -34.79 -24.96
N ALA A 240 10.74 -36.11 -24.84
CA ALA A 240 11.78 -36.89 -25.53
C ALA A 240 11.64 -36.88 -27.06
N ASP A 241 10.42 -36.69 -27.56
CA ASP A 241 10.08 -36.64 -28.98
C ASP A 241 10.08 -35.22 -29.56
N LEU A 242 10.51 -34.19 -28.80
CA LEU A 242 10.48 -32.80 -29.25
C LEU A 242 11.21 -32.59 -30.60
N ALA A 243 12.30 -33.31 -30.83
CA ALA A 243 13.07 -33.28 -32.08
C ALA A 243 12.31 -33.87 -33.29
N ALA A 244 11.31 -34.73 -33.07
CA ALA A 244 10.50 -35.31 -34.15
C ALA A 244 9.50 -34.30 -34.75
N HIS A 245 9.22 -33.19 -34.05
CA HIS A 245 8.25 -32.18 -34.45
C HIS A 245 8.98 -30.96 -35.03
N ARG A 246 9.08 -30.86 -36.36
CA ARG A 246 9.86 -29.81 -37.06
C ARG A 246 9.58 -28.39 -36.56
N VAL A 247 8.32 -28.06 -36.25
CA VAL A 247 7.91 -26.73 -35.76
C VAL A 247 8.46 -26.45 -34.36
N LEU A 248 8.62 -27.47 -33.51
CA LEU A 248 9.08 -27.34 -32.13
C LEU A 248 10.61 -27.49 -32.02
N ALA A 249 11.21 -28.35 -32.84
CA ALA A 249 12.61 -28.76 -32.75
C ALA A 249 13.62 -27.60 -32.92
N GLY A 250 13.30 -26.60 -33.74
CA GLY A 250 14.18 -25.44 -33.96
C GLY A 250 14.05 -24.34 -32.91
N THR A 251 12.99 -24.34 -32.10
CA THR A 251 12.58 -23.14 -31.36
C THR A 251 12.42 -23.37 -29.85
N LEU A 252 11.91 -24.54 -29.44
CA LEU A 252 11.57 -24.82 -28.05
C LEU A 252 12.57 -25.63 -27.20
N PRO A 253 13.65 -26.27 -27.70
CA PRO A 253 14.52 -27.07 -26.83
C PRO A 253 15.02 -26.31 -25.59
N GLY A 254 15.45 -25.06 -25.74
CA GLY A 254 15.92 -24.23 -24.64
C GLY A 254 14.82 -23.79 -23.66
N ALA A 255 13.54 -23.78 -24.07
CA ALA A 255 12.43 -23.40 -23.21
C ALA A 255 12.15 -24.43 -22.08
N PHE A 256 12.59 -25.68 -22.29
CA PHE A 256 12.48 -26.77 -21.31
C PHE A 256 13.73 -26.94 -20.44
N ALA A 257 14.62 -25.96 -20.39
CA ALA A 257 15.76 -26.02 -19.47
C ALA A 257 15.27 -26.14 -18.01
N PRO A 258 15.93 -26.96 -17.17
CA PRO A 258 15.44 -27.30 -15.84
C PRO A 258 15.45 -26.10 -14.88
N LEU A 259 16.38 -25.16 -15.07
CA LEU A 259 16.47 -23.92 -14.34
C LEU A 259 15.95 -22.76 -15.19
N ALA A 260 15.22 -21.84 -14.56
CA ALA A 260 14.70 -20.64 -15.21
C ALA A 260 15.84 -19.83 -15.84
N ALA A 261 16.96 -19.64 -15.15
CA ALA A 261 18.10 -18.86 -15.64
C ALA A 261 18.68 -19.35 -16.98
N ASP A 262 18.53 -20.64 -17.29
CA ASP A 262 19.04 -21.26 -18.51
C ASP A 262 18.06 -21.20 -19.69
N ARG A 263 16.81 -20.77 -19.45
CA ARG A 263 15.79 -20.63 -20.50
C ARG A 263 15.98 -19.30 -21.25
N PRO A 264 15.62 -19.24 -22.55
CA PRO A 264 15.56 -17.96 -23.25
C PRO A 264 14.50 -17.05 -22.62
N THR A 265 14.70 -15.74 -22.71
CA THR A 265 13.66 -14.76 -22.35
C THR A 265 12.50 -14.81 -23.34
N PRO A 266 11.30 -14.29 -22.98
CA PRO A 266 10.19 -14.17 -23.93
C PRO A 266 10.61 -13.46 -25.23
N ALA A 267 11.33 -12.33 -25.12
CA ALA A 267 11.82 -11.57 -26.27
C ALA A 267 12.74 -12.40 -27.17
N ARG A 268 13.69 -13.13 -26.59
CA ARG A 268 14.61 -13.99 -27.36
C ARG A 268 13.86 -15.10 -28.09
N LEU A 269 12.85 -15.68 -27.47
CA LEU A 269 12.04 -16.73 -28.08
C LEU A 269 11.09 -16.18 -29.16
N LEU A 270 10.55 -14.97 -28.96
CA LEU A 270 9.76 -14.27 -29.96
C LEU A 270 10.59 -13.99 -31.23
N ASP A 271 11.83 -13.51 -31.09
CA ASP A 271 12.68 -13.23 -32.26
C ASP A 271 13.08 -14.50 -33.04
N LEU A 272 13.10 -15.68 -32.41
CA LEU A 272 13.27 -16.95 -33.12
C LEU A 272 12.04 -17.31 -33.98
N LEU A 273 10.84 -16.91 -33.55
CA LEU A 273 9.58 -17.17 -34.24
C LEU A 273 9.23 -16.08 -35.27
N ALA A 274 9.54 -14.83 -34.97
CA ALA A 274 9.23 -13.64 -35.74
C ALA A 274 10.34 -12.59 -35.57
N PRO A 275 11.42 -12.67 -36.37
CA PRO A 275 12.59 -11.79 -36.24
C PRO A 275 12.24 -10.29 -36.21
N GLY A 276 12.82 -9.57 -35.24
CA GLY A 276 12.68 -8.12 -35.06
C GLY A 276 11.34 -7.70 -34.44
N ALA A 277 10.47 -8.64 -34.05
CA ALA A 277 9.21 -8.31 -33.40
C ALA A 277 9.43 -7.78 -31.98
N ALA A 278 10.43 -8.28 -31.25
CA ALA A 278 10.73 -7.79 -29.90
C ALA A 278 11.22 -6.34 -29.89
N GLU A 279 12.05 -5.97 -30.87
CA GLU A 279 12.55 -4.59 -31.01
C GLU A 279 11.42 -3.60 -31.34
N ARG A 280 10.53 -3.95 -32.27
CA ARG A 280 9.35 -3.12 -32.59
C ARG A 280 8.47 -2.88 -31.36
N LEU A 281 8.23 -3.92 -30.57
CA LEU A 281 7.46 -3.81 -29.33
C LEU A 281 8.11 -2.85 -28.33
N ALA A 282 9.44 -2.94 -28.14
CA ALA A 282 10.16 -2.08 -27.20
C ALA A 282 10.07 -0.59 -27.57
N LEU A 283 10.07 -0.27 -28.87
CA LEU A 283 9.92 1.11 -29.35
C LEU A 283 8.51 1.68 -29.11
N THR A 284 7.47 0.85 -29.15
CA THR A 284 6.09 1.27 -28.89
C THR A 284 5.79 1.52 -27.41
N ALA A 285 6.50 0.82 -26.51
CA ALA A 285 6.21 0.86 -25.06
C ALA A 285 6.90 2.01 -24.28
N ALA A 286 7.82 2.77 -24.91
CA ALA A 286 8.74 3.65 -24.19
C ALA A 286 8.32 5.13 -24.21
N ALA A 287 7.54 5.56 -23.22
CA ALA A 287 7.44 6.97 -22.81
C ALA A 287 7.36 7.06 -21.28
N ASP A 288 8.51 7.04 -20.60
CA ASP A 288 8.58 7.29 -19.15
C ASP A 288 8.54 8.80 -18.86
N ASP A 289 7.35 9.33 -18.64
CA ASP A 289 7.10 10.73 -18.29
C ASP A 289 7.53 11.10 -16.85
N THR A 290 8.09 10.17 -16.07
CA THR A 290 8.49 10.43 -14.68
C THR A 290 9.90 11.04 -14.53
N GLY A 291 10.73 10.94 -15.57
CA GLY A 291 12.13 11.37 -15.56
C GLY A 291 12.38 12.80 -15.06
N PRO A 292 11.66 13.84 -15.55
CA PRO A 292 11.84 15.21 -15.08
C PRO A 292 11.56 15.40 -13.60
N HIS A 293 10.54 14.71 -13.07
CA HIS A 293 10.15 14.82 -11.68
C HIS A 293 11.12 14.11 -10.74
N HIS A 294 11.66 12.96 -11.16
CA HIS A 294 12.74 12.25 -10.48
C HIS A 294 14.00 13.09 -10.37
N ALA A 295 14.40 13.77 -11.45
CA ALA A 295 15.55 14.68 -11.44
C ALA A 295 15.35 15.85 -10.46
N ALA A 296 14.12 16.35 -10.34
CA ALA A 296 13.82 17.46 -9.45
C ALA A 296 13.86 17.07 -7.96
N TYR A 297 13.39 15.86 -7.60
CA TYR A 297 13.58 15.27 -6.28
C TYR A 297 15.06 15.18 -5.90
N GLU A 298 15.87 14.63 -6.81
CA GLU A 298 17.32 14.46 -6.63
C GLU A 298 18.03 15.81 -6.42
N ASN A 299 17.61 16.84 -7.17
CA ASN A 299 18.13 18.19 -6.97
C ASN A 299 17.73 18.77 -5.60
N ALA A 300 16.50 18.55 -5.13
CA ALA A 300 16.05 19.02 -3.82
C ALA A 300 16.89 18.41 -2.68
N LEU A 301 17.14 17.09 -2.73
CA LEU A 301 18.02 16.41 -1.78
C LEU A 301 19.47 16.90 -1.84
N ARG A 302 19.97 17.23 -3.04
CA ARG A 302 21.30 17.82 -3.19
C ARG A 302 21.41 19.17 -2.48
N LEU A 303 20.38 20.02 -2.55
CA LEU A 303 20.36 21.31 -1.86
C LEU A 303 20.33 21.14 -0.34
N LYS A 304 19.48 20.23 0.17
CA LYS A 304 19.40 19.90 1.60
C LYS A 304 20.74 19.40 2.17
N ARG A 305 21.45 18.54 1.43
CA ARG A 305 22.79 18.07 1.81
C ARG A 305 23.83 19.19 1.88
N LYS A 306 23.77 20.16 0.94
CA LYS A 306 24.69 21.30 0.93
C LYS A 306 24.49 22.23 2.12
N ALA A 307 23.25 22.43 2.56
CA ALA A 307 22.96 23.24 3.75
C ALA A 307 23.59 22.64 5.02
N ALA A 308 23.49 21.32 5.20
CA ALA A 308 24.10 20.64 6.35
C ALA A 308 25.64 20.77 6.37
N ALA A 309 26.30 20.81 5.22
CA ALA A 309 27.76 20.97 5.13
C ALA A 309 28.24 22.42 5.33
N ALA A 310 27.33 23.41 5.24
CA ALA A 310 27.66 24.83 5.35
C ALA A 310 27.52 25.37 6.79
N GLU A 311 26.88 24.63 7.68
CA GLU A 311 26.87 24.95 9.11
C GLU A 311 28.25 24.58 9.71
N PRO A 312 28.96 25.52 10.36
CA PRO A 312 30.19 25.18 11.09
C PRO A 312 29.86 24.13 12.18
N PRO A 313 30.84 23.32 12.63
CA PRO A 313 30.64 22.40 13.75
C PRO A 313 30.54 23.22 15.05
N GLY A 314 29.40 23.88 15.21
CA GLY A 314 29.03 24.69 16.35
C GLY A 314 27.64 24.24 16.74
N ASP A 315 27.59 23.46 17.81
CA ASP A 315 26.38 23.05 18.50
C ASP A 315 25.39 22.28 17.61
N THR A 316 25.75 21.02 17.28
CA THR A 316 24.73 20.00 17.02
C THR A 316 23.71 20.14 18.13
N GLY A 317 22.50 20.61 17.83
CA GLY A 317 21.49 20.99 18.82
C GLY A 317 21.31 19.92 19.89
N ALA A 318 22.15 19.98 20.93
CA ALA A 318 21.92 19.41 22.21
C ALA A 318 20.62 20.06 22.60
N GLY A 319 19.59 19.23 22.78
CA GLY A 319 18.27 19.69 23.16
C GLY A 319 18.48 20.74 24.22
N ARG A 320 18.08 21.99 23.91
CA ARG A 320 18.16 23.15 24.78
C ARG A 320 17.87 22.61 26.18
N GLU A 321 18.90 22.55 27.03
CA GLU A 321 18.89 21.84 28.30
C GLU A 321 17.80 22.45 29.18
N ARG A 322 16.56 21.98 28.98
CA ARG A 322 15.55 21.99 30.03
C ARG A 322 16.13 21.13 31.12
N GLY A 323 16.06 21.62 32.36
CA GLY A 323 16.78 21.05 33.49
C GLY A 323 16.64 19.53 33.53
N ASN A 324 17.72 18.83 33.86
CA ASN A 324 17.80 17.38 33.93
C ASN A 324 16.55 16.81 34.65
N GLY A 325 15.61 16.21 33.91
CA GLY A 325 14.33 15.69 34.45
C GLY A 325 13.04 16.43 34.06
N GLU A 326 13.09 17.55 33.33
CA GLU A 326 11.89 18.24 32.83
C GLU A 326 11.31 17.56 31.59
N VAL A 327 10.06 17.11 31.70
CA VAL A 327 9.29 16.48 30.62
C VAL A 327 8.04 17.34 30.36
N LEU A 328 7.61 17.46 29.09
CA LEU A 328 6.34 18.11 28.79
C LEU A 328 5.17 17.20 29.16
N CYS A 329 4.25 17.71 29.98
CA CYS A 329 2.98 17.04 30.23
C CYS A 329 2.26 16.79 28.88
N PRO A 330 1.81 15.57 28.56
CA PRO A 330 1.17 15.31 27.27
C PRO A 330 -0.25 15.89 27.18
N TYR A 331 -0.81 16.37 28.28
CA TYR A 331 -2.16 16.94 28.31
C TYR A 331 -2.13 18.47 28.26
N CYS A 332 -1.65 19.14 29.32
CA CYS A 332 -1.60 20.61 29.35
C CYS A 332 -0.37 21.21 28.64
N LEU A 333 0.59 20.38 28.20
CA LEU A 333 1.78 20.80 27.45
C LEU A 333 2.72 21.77 28.20
N GLU A 334 2.57 21.87 29.52
CA GLU A 334 3.49 22.59 30.38
C GLU A 334 4.63 21.67 30.89
N PRO A 335 5.82 22.24 31.17
CA PRO A 335 6.93 21.49 31.77
C PRO A 335 6.54 20.93 33.15
N LEU A 336 6.92 19.67 33.38
CA LEU A 336 6.66 18.94 34.62
C LEU A 336 7.90 18.12 34.99
N GLN A 337 8.14 17.96 36.28
CA GLN A 337 9.11 17.01 36.83
C GLN A 337 8.41 15.93 37.64
N LEU A 338 9.04 14.75 37.74
CA LEU A 338 8.53 13.66 38.57
C LEU A 338 8.54 14.06 40.05
N ASP A 339 7.37 14.10 40.67
CA ASP A 339 7.17 14.33 42.09
C ASP A 339 6.68 13.05 42.77
N LEU A 340 7.59 12.39 43.49
CA LEU A 340 7.31 11.14 44.22
C LEU A 340 6.35 11.33 45.39
N THR A 341 6.05 12.56 45.80
CA THR A 341 5.11 12.87 46.89
C THR A 341 3.67 13.06 46.41
N SER A 342 3.46 13.17 45.09
CA SER A 342 2.16 13.40 44.45
C SER A 342 1.74 12.22 43.54
N LEU A 343 2.03 11.00 43.99
CA LEU A 343 1.70 9.78 43.26
C LEU A 343 0.33 9.23 43.67
N PHE A 344 -0.34 8.61 42.71
CA PHE A 344 -1.64 7.97 42.87
C PHE A 344 -1.66 6.62 42.17
N VAL A 345 -2.55 5.74 42.62
CA VAL A 345 -2.91 4.49 41.93
C VAL A 345 -4.42 4.39 41.81
N THR A 346 -4.91 3.79 40.73
CA THR A 346 -6.33 3.50 40.56
C THR A 346 -6.73 2.26 41.36
N ASP A 347 -7.81 2.36 42.15
CA ASP A 347 -8.41 1.21 42.82
C ASP A 347 -9.35 0.41 41.89
N SER A 348 -9.95 -0.67 42.40
CA SER A 348 -10.89 -1.51 41.63
C SER A 348 -12.17 -0.79 41.18
N LYS A 349 -12.42 0.42 41.68
CA LYS A 349 -13.57 1.28 41.34
C LYS A 349 -13.16 2.47 40.48
N MET A 350 -11.94 2.49 39.94
CA MET A 350 -11.43 3.59 39.12
C MET A 350 -11.23 4.91 39.87
N GLN A 351 -11.05 4.84 41.19
CA GLN A 351 -10.77 6.02 42.00
C GLN A 351 -9.28 6.14 42.28
N TYR A 352 -8.74 7.35 42.12
CA TYR A 352 -7.34 7.64 42.41
C TYR A 352 -7.12 7.71 43.92
N GLN A 353 -6.26 6.83 44.44
CA GLN A 353 -5.84 6.79 45.83
C GLN A 353 -4.39 7.27 45.93
N PRO A 354 -4.04 8.15 46.89
CA PRO A 354 -2.65 8.55 47.11
C PRO A 354 -1.74 7.34 47.35
N LEU A 355 -0.58 7.34 46.73
CA LEU A 355 0.42 6.28 46.82
C LEU A 355 1.68 6.82 47.50
N ASP A 356 2.03 6.23 48.65
CA ASP A 356 3.31 6.46 49.30
C ASP A 356 4.30 5.32 48.99
N VAL A 357 5.39 5.67 48.31
CA VAL A 357 6.47 4.73 47.92
C VAL A 357 7.67 4.76 48.87
N SER A 358 7.68 5.62 49.89
CA SER A 358 8.80 5.80 50.81
C SER A 358 9.08 4.54 51.66
N GLY A 359 8.05 3.76 52.00
CA GLY A 359 8.14 2.52 52.77
C GLY A 359 8.45 1.24 51.94
N LEU A 360 8.56 1.33 50.62
CA LEU A 360 8.79 0.17 49.75
C LEU A 360 10.29 -0.17 49.65
N GLY A 361 10.77 -1.01 50.56
CA GLY A 361 12.19 -1.44 50.60
C GLY A 361 12.60 -2.46 49.51
N ASN A 362 11.65 -3.15 48.87
CA ASN A 362 11.93 -4.11 47.80
C ASN A 362 11.94 -3.40 46.44
N ALA A 363 13.10 -3.39 45.77
CA ALA A 363 13.30 -2.71 44.49
C ALA A 363 12.36 -3.20 43.37
N LEU A 364 12.12 -4.51 43.27
CA LEU A 364 11.21 -5.08 42.26
C LEU A 364 9.76 -4.69 42.53
N ARG A 365 9.34 -4.72 43.80
CA ARG A 365 8.00 -4.29 44.20
C ARG A 365 7.80 -2.80 43.97
N ARG A 366 8.82 -1.98 44.25
CA ARG A 366 8.80 -0.55 43.98
C ARG A 366 8.68 -0.28 42.48
N GLN A 367 9.41 -1.00 41.63
CA GLN A 367 9.34 -0.85 40.18
C GLN A 367 7.96 -1.24 39.62
N ASP A 368 7.36 -2.33 40.08
CA ASP A 368 6.02 -2.75 39.64
C ASP A 368 4.92 -1.77 40.08
N VAL A 369 5.00 -1.27 41.32
CA VAL A 369 4.08 -0.22 41.83
C VAL A 369 4.24 1.07 41.03
N MET A 370 5.46 1.52 40.78
CA MET A 370 5.74 2.73 39.99
C MET A 370 5.26 2.59 38.54
N ARG A 371 5.22 1.38 37.98
CA ARG A 371 4.72 1.15 36.62
C ARG A 371 3.22 1.40 36.48
N SER A 372 2.46 1.18 37.55
CA SER A 372 1.00 1.40 37.59
C SER A 372 0.63 2.74 38.23
N ALA A 373 1.61 3.49 38.73
CA ALA A 373 1.40 4.78 39.36
C ALA A 373 1.22 5.90 38.34
N VAL A 374 0.45 6.91 38.74
CA VAL A 374 0.27 8.16 38.01
C VAL A 374 0.59 9.34 38.92
N GLN A 375 1.06 10.44 38.34
CA GLN A 375 1.28 11.71 39.04
C GLN A 375 0.18 12.70 38.65
N LYS A 376 -0.43 13.36 39.64
CA LYS A 376 -1.35 14.47 39.37
C LYS A 376 -0.57 15.67 38.83
N CYS A 377 -0.97 16.19 37.67
CA CYS A 377 -0.35 17.40 37.13
C CYS A 377 -0.78 18.63 37.92
N THR A 378 0.16 19.52 38.22
CA THR A 378 -0.10 20.83 38.81
C THR A 378 0.56 21.97 38.02
N ALA A 379 1.06 21.67 36.81
CA ALA A 379 1.84 22.61 36.00
C ALA A 379 0.97 23.72 35.39
N ASP A 380 -0.30 23.41 35.09
CA ASP A 380 -1.30 24.39 34.64
C ASP A 380 -2.54 24.30 35.55
N PRO A 381 -2.76 25.27 36.45
CA PRO A 381 -3.93 25.31 37.33
C PRO A 381 -5.26 25.56 36.61
N ASP A 382 -5.22 26.17 35.42
CA ASP A 382 -6.41 26.52 34.64
C ASP A 382 -6.85 25.36 33.73
N PHE A 383 -5.99 24.36 33.56
CA PHE A 383 -6.28 23.17 32.78
C PHE A 383 -7.00 22.09 33.62
N PRO A 384 -7.98 21.35 33.05
CA PRO A 384 -8.71 20.32 33.79
C PRO A 384 -7.82 19.25 34.41
N GLU A 385 -8.26 18.71 35.54
CA GLU A 385 -7.50 17.72 36.29
C GLU A 385 -7.10 16.52 35.42
N HIS A 386 -5.81 16.20 35.42
CA HIS A 386 -5.24 15.10 34.65
C HIS A 386 -4.04 14.49 35.37
N PHE A 387 -3.79 13.23 35.03
CA PHE A 387 -2.76 12.40 35.67
C PHE A 387 -1.82 11.85 34.61
N ILE A 388 -0.52 11.97 34.84
CA ILE A 388 0.53 11.49 33.93
C ILE A 388 1.06 10.16 34.46
N PRO A 389 1.09 9.09 33.64
CA PRO A 389 1.71 7.84 34.07
C PRO A 389 3.19 8.03 34.41
N VAL A 390 3.62 7.53 35.56
CA VAL A 390 5.02 7.63 36.01
C VAL A 390 6.03 7.05 34.99
N PRO A 391 5.73 5.95 34.26
CA PRO A 391 6.61 5.48 33.18
C PRO A 391 6.90 6.54 32.11
N TYR A 392 5.97 7.48 31.86
CA TYR A 392 6.20 8.57 30.91
C TYR A 392 7.30 9.55 31.37
N LEU A 393 7.45 9.72 32.70
CA LEU A 393 8.35 10.70 33.32
C LEU A 393 9.73 10.11 33.68
N THR A 394 9.90 8.79 33.61
CA THR A 394 11.07 8.08 34.16
C THR A 394 12.07 7.57 33.12
N TYR A 395 11.70 7.51 31.84
CA TYR A 395 12.57 7.01 30.76
C TYR A 395 13.15 8.13 29.88
N GLY A 396 13.50 9.27 30.49
CA GLY A 396 14.08 10.42 29.80
C GLY A 396 13.07 11.23 28.99
N ARG A 397 13.57 12.13 28.12
CA ARG A 397 12.72 13.00 27.31
C ARG A 397 11.91 12.19 26.28
N PRO A 398 10.57 12.23 26.32
CA PRO A 398 9.72 11.56 25.34
C PRO A 398 10.04 12.01 23.91
N LEU A 399 9.89 11.10 22.95
CA LEU A 399 9.82 11.43 21.52
C LEU A 399 8.38 11.77 21.18
N THR A 400 8.10 13.03 20.84
CA THR A 400 6.76 13.50 20.49
C THR A 400 6.53 13.43 18.97
N VAL A 401 5.50 12.71 18.55
CA VAL A 401 5.11 12.52 17.14
C VAL A 401 3.74 13.15 16.90
N ALA A 402 3.67 14.16 16.03
CA ALA A 402 2.43 14.86 15.72
C ALA A 402 1.92 14.57 14.29
N MET A 403 0.65 14.19 14.17
CA MET A 403 -0.04 14.02 12.89
C MET A 403 -0.61 15.36 12.42
N VAL A 404 -0.31 15.77 11.18
CA VAL A 404 -0.70 17.06 10.60
C VAL A 404 -1.51 16.86 9.32
N GLY A 405 -2.60 17.62 9.15
CA GLY A 405 -3.47 17.63 7.97
C GLY A 405 -4.89 18.07 8.32
N GLN A 406 -5.72 18.35 7.32
CA GLN A 406 -7.13 18.70 7.54
C GLN A 406 -7.95 17.55 8.17
N SER A 407 -9.12 17.86 8.72
CA SER A 407 -9.99 16.94 9.48
C SER A 407 -10.39 15.67 8.70
N SER A 408 -10.55 15.79 7.38
CA SER A 408 -10.96 14.70 6.48
C SER A 408 -9.82 13.82 5.96
N THR A 409 -8.55 14.17 6.21
CA THR A 409 -7.37 13.50 5.62
C THR A 409 -7.13 12.06 6.10
N GLY A 410 -7.87 11.61 7.14
CA GLY A 410 -7.77 10.24 7.66
C GLY A 410 -6.68 10.02 8.71
N LYS A 411 -6.13 11.09 9.30
CA LYS A 411 -5.07 11.02 10.35
C LYS A 411 -5.40 10.05 11.46
N SER A 412 -6.62 10.12 11.99
CA SER A 412 -7.02 9.32 13.14
C SER A 412 -7.14 7.83 12.79
N HIS A 413 -7.51 7.48 11.56
CA HIS A 413 -7.47 6.10 11.07
C HIS A 413 -6.03 5.62 10.92
N LEU A 414 -5.16 6.43 10.30
CA LEU A 414 -3.74 6.12 10.11
C LEU A 414 -3.03 5.93 11.45
N LEU A 415 -3.22 6.85 12.40
CA LEU A 415 -2.60 6.78 13.71
C LEU A 415 -3.12 5.59 14.53
N THR A 416 -4.43 5.32 14.50
CA THR A 416 -5.00 4.13 15.17
C THR A 416 -4.39 2.84 14.63
N GLN A 417 -4.23 2.71 13.31
CA GLN A 417 -3.63 1.52 12.71
C GLN A 417 -2.12 1.44 12.94
N MET A 418 -1.41 2.57 12.93
CA MET A 418 0.01 2.61 13.28
C MET A 418 0.24 2.06 14.69
N ILE A 419 -0.53 2.52 15.69
CA ILE A 419 -0.44 2.00 17.06
C ILE A 419 -0.83 0.52 17.12
N ALA A 420 -1.87 0.11 16.39
CA ALA A 420 -2.31 -1.29 16.35
C ALA A 420 -1.24 -2.23 15.78
N GLU A 421 -0.57 -1.84 14.70
CA GLU A 421 0.53 -2.60 14.10
C GLU A 421 1.78 -2.65 15.00
N ILE A 422 2.06 -1.58 15.76
CA ILE A 422 3.10 -1.64 16.81
C ILE A 422 2.73 -2.72 17.82
N THR A 423 1.46 -2.73 18.27
CA THR A 423 1.01 -3.63 19.33
C THR A 423 0.93 -5.09 18.89
N ASP A 424 0.78 -5.33 17.59
CA ASP A 424 0.83 -6.66 16.97
C ASP A 424 2.27 -7.14 16.70
N GLY A 425 3.30 -6.39 17.11
CA GLY A 425 4.71 -6.78 16.97
C GLY A 425 5.38 -6.31 15.69
N GLY A 426 4.77 -5.38 14.94
CA GLY A 426 5.31 -4.90 13.65
C GLY A 426 6.67 -4.19 13.75
N LEU A 427 7.13 -3.83 14.95
CA LEU A 427 8.45 -3.25 15.19
C LEU A 427 9.56 -4.29 15.48
N GLU A 428 9.20 -5.54 15.80
CA GLU A 428 10.15 -6.60 16.16
C GLU A 428 11.22 -6.89 15.10
N PRO A 429 10.90 -6.92 13.78
CA PRO A 429 11.91 -7.13 12.73
C PRO A 429 13.01 -6.07 12.72
N PHE A 430 12.76 -4.90 13.31
CA PHE A 430 13.69 -3.77 13.39
C PHE A 430 14.44 -3.70 14.73
N GLY A 431 14.31 -4.74 15.58
CA GLY A 431 14.98 -4.82 16.87
C GLY A 431 14.34 -3.96 17.97
N LEU A 432 13.09 -3.51 17.77
CA LEU A 432 12.37 -2.68 18.72
C LEU A 432 11.29 -3.50 19.44
N LYS A 433 11.22 -3.33 20.76
CA LYS A 433 10.15 -3.85 21.61
C LYS A 433 9.30 -2.71 22.14
N TRP A 434 8.04 -2.98 22.42
CA TRP A 434 7.13 -1.99 22.98
C TRP A 434 6.53 -2.45 24.31
N GLN A 435 6.14 -1.49 25.14
CA GLN A 435 5.31 -1.68 26.34
C GLN A 435 4.35 -0.50 26.47
N SER A 436 3.16 -0.70 27.03
CA SER A 436 2.25 0.41 27.30
C SER A 436 2.79 1.29 28.42
N VAL A 437 2.72 2.61 28.26
CA VAL A 437 2.99 3.55 29.36
C VAL A 437 1.91 3.46 30.44
N ASN A 438 0.66 3.22 30.05
CA ASN A 438 -0.47 2.97 30.93
C ASN A 438 -1.33 1.82 30.38
N PRO A 439 -1.30 0.62 31.01
CA PRO A 439 -2.03 -0.55 30.51
C PRO A 439 -3.54 -0.34 30.37
N GLU A 440 -4.13 0.45 31.25
CA GLU A 440 -5.56 0.72 31.25
C GLU A 440 -5.97 1.67 30.12
N GLN A 441 -5.23 2.77 29.94
CA GLN A 441 -5.43 3.68 28.83
C GLN A 441 -5.30 2.94 27.50
N HIS A 442 -4.29 2.07 27.38
CA HIS A 442 -4.07 1.25 26.21
C HIS A 442 -5.23 0.28 25.95
N ALA A 443 -5.70 -0.44 26.98
CA ALA A 443 -6.85 -1.34 26.85
C ALA A 443 -8.13 -0.60 26.41
N ARG A 444 -8.34 0.62 26.92
CA ARG A 444 -9.43 1.50 26.46
C ARG A 444 -9.27 1.87 24.99
N PHE A 445 -8.08 2.31 24.58
CA PHE A 445 -7.79 2.67 23.19
C PHE A 445 -8.06 1.49 22.23
N VAL A 446 -7.62 0.28 22.61
CA VAL A 446 -7.86 -0.93 21.82
C VAL A 446 -9.36 -1.20 21.67
N ARG A 447 -10.12 -1.14 22.76
CA ARG A 447 -11.57 -1.40 22.76
C ARG A 447 -12.37 -0.35 21.98
N GLU A 448 -11.99 0.92 22.07
CA GLU A 448 -12.78 2.04 21.53
C GLU A 448 -12.37 2.46 20.12
N ARG A 449 -11.15 2.14 19.69
CA ARG A 449 -10.60 2.58 18.39
C ARG A 449 -10.13 1.41 17.54
N VAL A 450 -9.24 0.56 18.07
CA VAL A 450 -8.62 -0.53 17.28
C VAL A 450 -9.65 -1.60 16.89
N GLN A 451 -10.37 -2.16 17.86
CA GLN A 451 -11.34 -3.24 17.60
C GLN A 451 -12.48 -2.80 16.67
N PRO A 452 -13.12 -1.63 16.85
CA PRO A 452 -14.15 -1.16 15.92
C PRO A 452 -13.62 -1.02 14.50
N LEU A 453 -12.43 -0.44 14.32
CA LEU A 453 -11.83 -0.25 13.00
C LEU A 453 -11.49 -1.59 12.34
N ARG A 454 -10.86 -2.53 13.06
CA ARG A 454 -10.58 -3.89 12.57
C ARG A 454 -11.84 -4.63 12.16
N ASN A 455 -12.94 -4.43 12.89
CA ASN A 455 -14.26 -4.97 12.57
C ASN A 455 -14.95 -4.24 11.41
N GLY A 456 -14.25 -3.30 10.75
CA GLY A 456 -14.73 -2.57 9.59
C GLY A 456 -15.62 -1.39 9.92
N LYS A 457 -15.73 -0.93 11.17
CA LYS A 457 -16.46 0.31 11.50
C LYS A 457 -15.59 1.53 11.16
N VAL A 458 -16.14 2.51 10.47
CA VAL A 458 -15.48 3.81 10.28
C VAL A 458 -15.40 4.52 11.64
N LEU A 459 -14.23 5.06 11.96
CA LEU A 459 -14.05 5.84 13.18
C LEU A 459 -14.70 7.20 13.00
N ASP A 460 -15.43 7.64 14.01
CA ASP A 460 -16.02 8.98 14.03
C ASP A 460 -14.91 10.02 13.83
N HIS A 461 -15.22 11.06 13.04
CA HIS A 461 -14.33 12.20 12.89
C HIS A 461 -13.97 12.76 14.26
N THR A 462 -12.73 13.20 14.40
CA THR A 462 -12.26 13.90 15.60
C THR A 462 -12.90 15.29 15.64
N GLY A 463 -14.21 15.35 15.89
CA GLY A 463 -14.93 16.58 16.25
C GLY A 463 -14.50 17.00 17.65
N GLY A 464 -14.27 18.30 17.83
CA GLY A 464 -13.67 18.95 19.00
C GLY A 464 -14.20 18.46 20.36
N LEU A 465 -13.53 17.47 20.92
CA LEU A 465 -13.72 16.95 22.28
C LEU A 465 -12.35 16.78 22.97
N GLY A 466 -11.45 17.74 22.74
CA GLY A 466 -10.27 17.98 23.57
C GLY A 466 -10.37 19.39 24.14
N LEU A 467 -10.10 19.55 25.42
CA LEU A 467 -10.27 20.81 26.16
C LEU A 467 -9.40 21.97 25.61
N ASP A 468 -8.40 21.68 24.77
CA ASP A 468 -7.46 22.69 24.20
C ASP A 468 -7.69 23.08 22.74
N GLY A 469 -8.66 22.48 22.05
CA GLY A 469 -8.97 22.84 20.66
C GLY A 469 -7.92 22.44 19.60
N PHE A 470 -6.60 22.48 19.84
CA PHE A 470 -5.61 22.37 18.76
C PHE A 470 -4.80 21.06 18.66
N ALA A 471 -4.46 20.42 19.79
CA ALA A 471 -3.68 19.16 19.83
C ALA A 471 -4.32 18.14 20.76
N ARG A 472 -4.54 16.92 20.26
CA ARG A 472 -5.10 15.82 21.04
C ARG A 472 -4.04 14.75 21.32
N PHE A 473 -3.73 14.54 22.59
CA PHE A 473 -2.98 13.35 23.00
C PHE A 473 -3.80 12.08 22.74
N VAL A 474 -3.19 11.12 22.05
CA VAL A 474 -3.86 9.88 21.65
C VAL A 474 -3.39 8.72 22.52
N GLU A 475 -2.09 8.46 22.52
CA GLU A 475 -1.47 7.35 23.26
C GLU A 475 0.02 7.61 23.46
N SER A 476 0.63 6.92 24.43
CA SER A 476 2.08 6.83 24.57
C SER A 476 2.54 5.40 24.82
N LEU A 477 3.66 5.02 24.20
CA LEU A 477 4.27 3.71 24.32
C LEU A 477 5.72 3.85 24.75
N LEU A 478 6.24 2.90 25.52
CA LEU A 478 7.66 2.77 25.77
C LEU A 478 8.26 1.92 24.66
N LEU A 479 9.22 2.45 23.91
CA LEU A 479 9.99 1.69 22.94
C LEU A 479 11.35 1.36 23.52
N THR A 480 11.75 0.10 23.45
CA THR A 480 13.07 -0.37 23.86
C THR A 480 13.84 -0.85 22.64
N ASP A 481 15.01 -0.27 22.40
CA ASP A 481 15.85 -0.61 21.27
C ASP A 481 16.67 -1.89 21.49
N ALA A 482 17.41 -2.31 20.46
CA ALA A 482 18.26 -3.49 20.51
C ALA A 482 19.42 -3.38 21.52
N ARG A 483 19.74 -2.16 21.97
CA ARG A 483 20.76 -1.85 23.00
C ARG A 483 20.18 -1.83 24.41
N GLY A 484 18.86 -2.02 24.55
CA GLY A 484 18.15 -1.97 25.82
C GLY A 484 17.82 -0.56 26.31
N GLN A 485 17.97 0.47 25.47
CA GLN A 485 17.57 1.83 25.81
C GLN A 485 16.06 1.98 25.62
N THR A 486 15.37 2.39 26.68
CA THR A 486 13.93 2.63 26.68
C THR A 486 13.64 4.12 26.57
N ARG A 487 12.73 4.50 25.66
CA ARG A 487 12.27 5.88 25.49
C ARG A 487 10.74 5.93 25.32
N PRO A 488 10.03 6.86 25.98
CA PRO A 488 8.62 7.08 25.72
C PRO A 488 8.42 7.71 24.33
N VAL A 489 7.42 7.24 23.59
CA VAL A 489 6.97 7.83 22.32
C VAL A 489 5.51 8.23 22.48
N ALA A 490 5.23 9.52 22.28
CA ALA A 490 3.94 10.13 22.50
C ALA A 490 3.30 10.55 21.18
N PHE A 491 2.07 10.12 20.93
CA PHE A 491 1.37 10.40 19.69
C PHE A 491 0.28 11.46 19.85
N PHE A 492 0.27 12.43 18.94
CA PHE A 492 -0.68 13.53 18.92
C PHE A 492 -1.40 13.65 17.58
N ASP A 493 -2.69 13.95 17.63
CA ASP A 493 -3.51 14.30 16.46
C ASP A 493 -3.75 15.83 16.46
N LEU A 494 -3.27 16.54 15.43
CA LEU A 494 -3.45 18.00 15.32
C LEU A 494 -4.66 18.35 14.44
N GLY A 495 -5.56 19.16 15.00
CA GLY A 495 -6.70 19.72 14.26
C GLY A 495 -6.21 20.83 13.33
N GLY A 496 -6.32 20.63 12.02
CA GLY A 496 -5.84 21.60 11.02
C GLY A 496 -6.58 22.95 11.04
N GLU A 497 -7.82 22.96 11.52
CA GLU A 497 -8.69 24.14 11.56
C GLU A 497 -8.54 24.97 12.84
N ASP A 498 -8.06 24.34 13.92
CA ASP A 498 -8.02 24.92 15.28
C ASP A 498 -6.68 25.55 15.65
N LEU A 499 -5.71 25.54 14.73
CA LEU A 499 -4.40 26.13 14.98
C LEU A 499 -4.47 27.66 15.15
N VAL A 500 -5.57 28.36 14.84
CA VAL A 500 -5.52 29.80 14.56
C VAL A 500 -5.24 30.72 15.79
N ARG A 501 -5.32 30.32 17.08
CA ARG A 501 -5.45 31.35 18.14
C ARG A 501 -4.78 31.22 19.53
N THR A 502 -3.85 30.30 19.81
CA THR A 502 -3.39 30.12 21.23
C THR A 502 -1.88 30.03 21.43
N ASP A 503 -1.33 30.69 22.45
CA ASP A 503 0.08 30.61 22.89
C ASP A 503 0.51 29.17 23.24
N ALA A 504 -0.43 28.36 23.76
CA ALA A 504 -0.23 26.93 24.03
C ALA A 504 0.13 26.13 22.76
N ALA A 505 -0.40 26.51 21.59
CA ALA A 505 -0.10 25.84 20.33
C ALA A 505 1.34 26.09 19.87
N LEU A 506 1.89 27.28 20.13
CA LEU A 506 3.30 27.56 19.84
C LEU A 506 4.21 26.74 20.75
N ARG A 507 3.91 26.68 22.07
CA ARG A 507 4.69 25.88 23.03
C ARG A 507 4.70 24.40 22.68
N PHE A 508 3.56 23.86 22.26
CA PHE A 508 3.48 22.49 21.74
C PHE A 508 4.41 22.29 20.55
N LEU A 509 4.30 23.12 19.52
CA LEU A 509 5.07 23.00 18.29
C LEU A 509 6.58 23.11 18.54
N LEU A 510 7.00 23.90 19.52
CA LEU A 510 8.39 23.97 19.98
C LEU A 510 8.87 22.68 20.68
N GLY A 511 7.95 21.87 21.21
CA GLY A 511 8.23 20.61 21.88
C GLY A 511 8.10 19.36 20.99
N VAL A 512 7.64 19.51 19.73
CA VAL A 512 7.49 18.40 18.78
C VAL A 512 8.83 17.96 18.22
N ASP A 513 9.16 16.68 18.36
CA ASP A 513 10.40 16.09 17.82
C ASP A 513 10.23 15.54 16.40
N ALA A 514 9.01 15.13 16.04
CA ALA A 514 8.71 14.53 14.75
C ALA A 514 7.28 14.82 14.25
N MET A 515 7.13 14.92 12.93
CA MET A 515 5.83 15.21 12.29
C MET A 515 5.48 14.24 11.17
N VAL A 516 4.20 13.89 11.08
CA VAL A 516 3.63 13.11 9.98
C VAL A 516 2.60 13.96 9.25
N PHE A 517 2.93 14.42 8.05
CA PHE A 517 2.03 15.20 7.21
C PHE A 517 1.21 14.27 6.31
N VAL A 518 -0.11 14.24 6.50
CA VAL A 518 -1.02 13.33 5.78
C VAL A 518 -1.64 14.06 4.60
N VAL A 519 -1.30 13.61 3.40
CA VAL A 519 -1.88 14.09 2.14
C VAL A 519 -3.12 13.26 1.81
N ASP A 520 -4.28 13.92 1.69
CA ASP A 520 -5.47 13.29 1.15
C ASP A 520 -5.44 13.34 -0.39
N PRO A 521 -5.38 12.19 -1.09
CA PRO A 521 -5.36 12.17 -2.55
C PRO A 521 -6.61 12.82 -3.14
N ALA A 522 -7.77 12.71 -2.51
CA ALA A 522 -9.01 13.32 -3.03
C ALA A 522 -8.94 14.86 -3.05
N LEU A 523 -8.23 15.47 -2.10
CA LEU A 523 -7.98 16.92 -2.09
C LEU A 523 -6.83 17.32 -3.00
N ALA A 524 -5.77 16.51 -3.07
CA ALA A 524 -4.52 16.89 -3.72
C ALA A 524 -4.50 16.61 -5.22
N LEU A 525 -5.04 15.48 -5.66
CA LEU A 525 -4.79 14.94 -7.00
C LEU A 525 -6.03 15.08 -7.89
N PRO A 526 -5.99 15.77 -9.04
CA PRO A 526 -7.11 15.89 -9.98
C PRO A 526 -7.26 14.66 -10.88
N LEU A 527 -7.28 13.47 -10.29
CA LEU A 527 -7.46 12.21 -11.02
C LEU A 527 -8.94 11.81 -11.07
N PRO A 528 -9.47 11.33 -12.22
CA PRO A 528 -10.88 10.96 -12.35
C PRO A 528 -11.32 9.83 -11.40
N GLN A 529 -10.41 8.92 -11.03
CA GLN A 529 -10.67 7.82 -10.10
C GLN A 529 -11.09 8.30 -8.70
N LEU A 530 -10.81 9.55 -8.38
CA LEU A 530 -11.13 10.17 -7.10
C LEU A 530 -12.41 11.01 -7.17
N ASP A 531 -13.01 11.21 -8.35
CA ASP A 531 -14.21 12.06 -8.53
C ASP A 531 -15.36 11.57 -7.64
N HIS A 532 -15.61 10.27 -7.60
CA HIS A 532 -16.67 9.70 -6.77
C HIS A 532 -16.42 9.92 -5.26
N ALA A 533 -15.18 9.78 -4.81
CA ALA A 533 -14.81 10.04 -3.42
C ALA A 533 -14.99 11.52 -3.07
N ARG A 534 -14.64 12.43 -4.00
CA ARG A 534 -14.84 13.87 -3.84
C ARG A 534 -16.32 14.24 -3.76
N GLU A 535 -17.15 13.75 -4.69
CA GLU A 535 -18.60 13.96 -4.67
C GLU A 535 -19.23 13.48 -3.36
N ARG A 536 -18.86 12.27 -2.92
CA ARG A 536 -19.39 11.68 -1.69
C ARG A 536 -19.02 12.47 -0.43
N TRP A 537 -17.80 12.99 -0.38
CA TRP A 537 -17.28 13.73 0.79
C TRP A 537 -17.45 15.25 0.67
N GLY A 538 -18.07 15.74 -0.42
CA GLY A 538 -18.24 17.17 -0.66
C GLY A 538 -16.92 17.93 -0.78
N LEU A 539 -15.92 17.32 -1.43
CA LEU A 539 -14.57 17.88 -1.54
C LEU A 539 -14.29 18.41 -2.94
N GLU A 540 -13.47 19.45 -3.01
CA GLU A 540 -12.92 19.96 -4.26
C GLU A 540 -11.39 19.80 -4.27
N VAL A 541 -10.81 19.75 -5.47
CA VAL A 541 -9.35 19.71 -5.63
C VAL A 541 -8.77 21.04 -5.16
N ASN A 542 -7.90 21.00 -4.17
CA ASN A 542 -7.22 22.17 -3.64
C ASN A 542 -5.81 22.25 -4.23
N ARG A 543 -5.53 23.27 -5.05
CA ARG A 543 -4.20 23.48 -5.66
C ARG A 543 -3.23 24.27 -4.79
N ASP A 544 -3.73 24.91 -3.74
CA ASP A 544 -2.95 25.76 -2.83
C ASP A 544 -2.30 24.98 -1.69
N GLY A 545 -2.47 23.65 -1.68
CA GLY A 545 -1.95 22.76 -0.65
C GLY A 545 -2.85 22.66 0.58
N ASP A 546 -2.45 21.84 1.55
CA ASP A 546 -3.17 21.73 2.82
C ASP A 546 -2.86 22.93 3.73
N LEU A 547 -3.91 23.63 4.17
CA LEU A 547 -3.79 24.82 5.04
C LEU A 547 -3.07 24.50 6.36
N ALA A 548 -3.33 23.32 6.94
CA ALA A 548 -2.71 22.88 8.20
C ALA A 548 -1.20 22.75 8.05
N PHE A 549 -0.71 22.35 6.85
CA PHE A 549 0.72 22.26 6.60
C PHE A 549 1.36 23.64 6.72
N GLY A 550 0.78 24.65 6.05
CA GLY A 550 1.28 26.02 6.11
C GLY A 550 1.29 26.57 7.53
N THR A 551 0.18 26.42 8.25
CA THR A 551 0.04 26.93 9.62
C THR A 551 1.06 26.33 10.59
N VAL A 552 1.34 25.03 10.49
CA VAL A 552 2.37 24.38 11.31
C VAL A 552 3.78 24.85 10.92
N LEU A 553 4.10 24.84 9.62
CA LEU A 553 5.45 25.18 9.13
C LEU A 553 5.84 26.63 9.41
N ASP A 554 4.89 27.56 9.41
CA ASP A 554 5.15 28.99 9.65
C ASP A 554 5.37 29.33 11.13
N ARG A 555 5.06 28.41 12.04
CA ARG A 555 5.24 28.58 13.49
C ARG A 555 6.47 27.90 14.04
N LEU A 556 7.04 26.96 13.30
CA LEU A 556 8.24 26.28 13.73
C LEU A 556 9.45 27.22 13.62
N PRO A 557 10.36 27.20 14.61
CA PRO A 557 11.56 28.02 14.59
C PRO A 557 12.49 27.56 13.46
N LYS A 558 13.00 28.52 12.69
CA LYS A 558 13.98 28.28 11.62
C LYS A 558 15.36 28.74 12.10
N SER A 559 16.31 27.82 12.20
CA SER A 559 17.72 28.09 12.52
C SER A 559 18.59 28.28 11.26
N GLY A 560 18.04 27.98 10.07
CA GLY A 560 18.74 28.05 8.79
C GLY A 560 17.75 28.02 7.61
N PRO A 561 18.20 27.61 6.40
CA PRO A 561 17.34 27.57 5.22
C PRO A 561 16.23 26.50 5.32
N TYR A 562 16.37 25.55 6.24
CA TYR A 562 15.42 24.46 6.47
C TYR A 562 15.04 24.37 7.95
N LEU A 563 13.89 23.73 8.19
CA LEU A 563 13.48 23.26 9.51
C LEU A 563 14.19 21.95 9.85
N GLU A 564 14.63 21.81 11.11
CA GLU A 564 15.40 20.66 11.58
C GLU A 564 14.54 19.55 12.20
N VAL A 565 13.24 19.76 12.42
CA VAL A 565 12.32 18.71 12.88
C VAL A 565 12.34 17.53 11.91
N ALA A 566 12.30 16.29 12.41
CA ALA A 566 12.19 15.12 11.55
C ALA A 566 10.75 14.99 11.01
N ALA A 567 10.57 14.69 9.73
CA ALA A 567 9.24 14.59 9.14
C ALA A 567 9.09 13.41 8.18
N ALA A 568 7.84 12.95 8.07
CA ALA A 568 7.39 12.04 7.03
C ALA A 568 6.13 12.64 6.39
N MET A 569 6.10 12.72 5.07
CA MET A 569 4.87 12.95 4.32
C MET A 569 4.27 11.62 3.91
N VAL A 570 2.95 11.50 3.99
CA VAL A 570 2.24 10.26 3.69
C VAL A 570 1.12 10.57 2.71
N LEU A 571 1.16 9.98 1.52
CA LEU A 571 -0.02 9.86 0.69
C LEU A 571 -0.97 8.88 1.38
N GLY A 572 -1.89 9.42 2.18
CA GLY A 572 -2.89 8.67 2.92
C GLY A 572 -3.98 8.16 1.98
N LYS A 573 -4.87 7.30 2.49
CA LYS A 573 -5.98 6.70 1.69
C LYS A 573 -5.53 6.16 0.34
N ALA A 574 -4.31 5.64 0.26
CA ALA A 574 -3.70 5.24 -1.01
C ALA A 574 -4.46 4.09 -1.70
N ASP A 575 -5.33 3.40 -0.96
CA ASP A 575 -6.27 2.39 -1.49
C ASP A 575 -7.23 2.93 -2.55
N LEU A 576 -7.53 4.24 -2.54
CA LEU A 576 -8.26 4.93 -3.61
C LEU A 576 -7.52 4.92 -4.95
N LEU A 577 -6.19 4.76 -4.89
CA LEU A 577 -5.27 4.78 -6.02
C LEU A 577 -4.54 3.45 -6.16
N ARG A 578 -5.03 2.34 -5.56
CA ARG A 578 -4.30 1.05 -5.49
C ARG A 578 -3.95 0.40 -6.82
N PHE A 579 -4.48 0.90 -7.93
CA PHE A 579 -4.15 0.45 -9.28
C PHE A 579 -3.39 1.51 -10.09
N GLN A 580 -3.12 2.70 -9.54
CA GLN A 580 -2.41 3.79 -10.20
C GLN A 580 -0.90 3.74 -9.95
N PRO A 581 -0.04 3.80 -10.98
CA PRO A 581 1.38 3.98 -10.79
C PRO A 581 1.68 5.35 -10.17
N PRO A 582 2.66 5.44 -9.26
CA PRO A 582 3.47 4.35 -8.69
C PRO A 582 2.82 3.67 -7.46
N VAL A 583 1.61 4.07 -7.06
CA VAL A 583 0.93 3.61 -5.84
C VAL A 583 0.70 2.09 -5.81
N ASP A 584 0.29 1.52 -6.94
CA ASP A 584 0.04 0.08 -7.10
C ASP A 584 1.26 -0.78 -6.75
N ARG A 585 2.46 -0.35 -7.19
CA ARG A 585 3.73 -1.01 -6.89
C ARG A 585 3.97 -1.03 -5.39
N TRP A 586 3.84 0.12 -4.72
CA TRP A 586 4.19 0.27 -3.32
C TRP A 586 3.17 -0.43 -2.41
N LEU A 587 1.86 -0.28 -2.63
CA LEU A 587 0.83 -0.98 -1.85
C LEU A 587 0.83 -2.51 -2.03
N GLY A 588 1.41 -3.00 -3.12
CA GLY A 588 1.59 -4.44 -3.38
C GLY A 588 2.85 -5.03 -2.76
N GLU A 589 3.70 -4.25 -2.08
CA GLU A 589 4.91 -4.79 -1.46
C GLU A 589 4.60 -5.47 -0.12
N ALA A 590 5.32 -6.57 0.15
CA ALA A 590 5.34 -7.14 1.50
C ALA A 590 5.99 -6.16 2.50
N PRO A 591 5.58 -6.21 3.78
CA PRO A 591 6.23 -5.45 4.84
C PRO A 591 7.75 -5.69 4.84
N PRO A 592 8.56 -4.63 4.99
CA PRO A 592 10.01 -4.77 5.03
C PRO A 592 10.45 -5.54 6.28
N ALA A 593 11.40 -6.46 6.13
CA ALA A 593 12.07 -7.12 7.25
C ALA A 593 13.26 -6.32 7.80
N SER A 594 13.70 -5.29 7.06
CA SER A 594 14.76 -4.35 7.46
C SER A 594 14.56 -3.03 6.71
N LEU A 595 15.10 -1.94 7.26
CA LEU A 595 14.95 -0.62 6.68
C LEU A 595 16.09 -0.34 5.70
N ASP A 596 15.78 -0.41 4.40
CA ASP A 596 16.73 -0.10 3.31
C ASP A 596 16.62 1.38 2.90
N PRO A 597 17.66 2.20 3.13
CA PRO A 597 17.65 3.61 2.73
C PRO A 597 17.42 3.83 1.23
N ALA A 598 17.91 2.94 0.37
CA ALA A 598 17.73 3.06 -1.07
C ALA A 598 16.27 2.85 -1.49
N ARG A 599 15.58 1.90 -0.84
CA ARG A 599 14.15 1.65 -1.05
C ARG A 599 13.28 2.79 -0.54
N VAL A 600 13.57 3.34 0.64
CA VAL A 600 12.87 4.52 1.17
C VAL A 600 13.05 5.74 0.26
N ARG A 601 14.27 5.94 -0.28
CA ARG A 601 14.54 6.99 -1.27
C ARG A 601 13.74 6.76 -2.56
N ALA A 602 13.68 5.52 -3.05
CA ALA A 602 12.91 5.20 -4.26
C ALA A 602 11.42 5.48 -4.07
N GLU A 603 10.83 5.09 -2.93
CA GLU A 603 9.45 5.43 -2.59
C GLU A 603 9.26 6.95 -2.51
N SER A 604 10.15 7.64 -1.80
CA SER A 604 10.08 9.09 -1.63
C SER A 604 10.13 9.83 -2.97
N ARG A 605 10.99 9.38 -3.89
CA ARG A 605 11.14 9.92 -5.24
C ARG A 605 9.87 9.71 -6.06
N ASP A 606 9.29 8.52 -6.00
CA ASP A 606 8.08 8.15 -6.75
C ASP A 606 6.86 8.96 -6.23
N VAL A 607 6.69 9.10 -4.91
CA VAL A 607 5.62 9.93 -4.30
C VAL A 607 5.81 11.40 -4.62
N TYR A 608 7.04 11.91 -4.53
CA TYR A 608 7.37 13.28 -4.92
C TYR A 608 6.99 13.52 -6.38
N GLY A 609 7.31 12.57 -7.26
CA GLY A 609 6.98 12.65 -8.68
C GLY A 609 5.47 12.71 -8.94
N LEU A 610 4.71 11.83 -8.29
CA LEU A 610 3.25 11.81 -8.39
C LEU A 610 2.63 13.15 -7.94
N LEU A 611 3.02 13.65 -6.75
CA LEU A 611 2.49 14.91 -6.22
C LEU A 611 2.91 16.10 -7.09
N ARG A 612 4.17 16.16 -7.53
CA ARG A 612 4.66 17.25 -8.37
C ARG A 612 3.96 17.30 -9.72
N ARG A 613 3.67 16.14 -10.31
CA ARG A 613 3.02 16.02 -11.62
C ARG A 613 1.56 16.45 -11.57
N HIS A 614 0.84 16.07 -10.51
CA HIS A 614 -0.62 16.19 -10.48
C HIS A 614 -1.16 17.20 -9.46
N ALA A 615 -0.55 17.33 -8.27
CA ALA A 615 -1.05 18.19 -7.19
C ALA A 615 -0.44 19.60 -7.21
N GLY A 616 0.77 19.75 -7.75
CA GLY A 616 1.51 21.00 -7.77
C GLY A 616 2.45 21.19 -6.56
N GLN A 617 3.26 22.25 -6.60
CA GLN A 617 4.35 22.45 -5.65
C GLN A 617 3.87 22.76 -4.23
N ALA A 618 2.69 23.36 -4.05
CA ALA A 618 2.19 23.76 -2.73
C ALA A 618 1.99 22.54 -1.79
N TRP A 619 1.57 21.40 -2.33
CA TRP A 619 1.46 20.15 -1.58
C TRP A 619 2.79 19.56 -1.12
N LEU A 620 3.90 19.94 -1.77
CA LEU A 620 5.26 19.51 -1.44
C LEU A 620 5.95 20.43 -0.42
N ARG A 621 5.26 21.47 0.07
CA ARG A 621 5.83 22.44 1.00
C ARG A 621 6.48 21.83 2.25
N PRO A 622 5.92 20.79 2.92
CA PRO A 622 6.62 20.15 4.05
C PRO A 622 7.97 19.55 3.64
N PHE A 623 8.01 18.85 2.50
CA PHE A 623 9.26 18.31 1.98
C PHE A 623 10.24 19.42 1.61
N ASP A 624 9.81 20.51 0.98
CA ASP A 624 10.72 21.58 0.60
C ASP A 624 11.25 22.38 1.81
N ALA A 625 10.44 22.53 2.86
CA ALA A 625 10.77 23.32 4.05
C ALA A 625 11.58 22.55 5.10
N ILE A 626 11.42 21.23 5.18
CA ILE A 626 12.03 20.40 6.24
C ILE A 626 13.22 19.63 5.68
N ARG A 627 14.38 19.74 6.35
CA ARG A 627 15.62 19.12 5.90
C ARG A 627 15.51 17.59 5.86
N ARG A 628 15.09 17.00 6.98
CA ARG A 628 14.93 15.55 7.16
C ARG A 628 13.48 15.14 6.92
N CYS A 629 13.11 14.93 5.66
CA CYS A 629 11.74 14.59 5.28
C CYS A 629 11.70 13.45 4.25
N THR A 630 11.06 12.32 4.60
CA THR A 630 10.75 11.22 3.68
C THR A 630 9.31 11.31 3.18
N LEU A 631 8.99 10.64 2.07
CA LEU A 631 7.62 10.53 1.57
C LEU A 631 7.23 9.05 1.42
N HIS A 632 6.00 8.72 1.78
CA HIS A 632 5.51 7.34 1.85
C HIS A 632 4.10 7.19 1.29
N ILE A 633 3.77 5.96 0.91
CA ILE A 633 2.43 5.52 0.54
C ILE A 633 1.88 4.65 1.66
N ALA A 634 0.70 4.98 2.18
CA ALA A 634 0.04 4.18 3.19
C ALA A 634 -1.48 4.18 3.02
N SER A 635 -2.11 3.09 3.42
CA SER A 635 -3.56 3.01 3.58
C SER A 635 -3.87 2.41 4.95
N ALA A 636 -4.67 3.13 5.74
CA ALA A 636 -5.12 2.65 7.05
C ALA A 636 -6.19 1.55 6.93
N THR A 637 -6.94 1.53 5.83
CA THR A 637 -8.17 0.74 5.71
C THR A 637 -8.08 -0.32 4.62
N GLY A 638 -7.20 -0.14 3.63
CA GLY A 638 -7.00 -1.08 2.53
C GLY A 638 -8.12 -1.11 1.50
N GLY A 639 -9.16 -0.30 1.66
CA GLY A 639 -10.33 -0.22 0.80
C GLY A 639 -11.28 0.91 1.21
N GLN A 640 -12.31 1.10 0.39
CA GLN A 640 -13.27 2.20 0.55
C GLN A 640 -14.36 1.87 1.57
N GLU A 641 -14.85 2.92 2.23
CA GLU A 641 -16.04 2.81 3.07
C GLU A 641 -17.30 2.70 2.21
N ASP A 642 -18.29 1.94 2.67
CA ASP A 642 -19.66 1.91 2.20
C ASP A 642 -20.60 2.00 3.42
N ARG A 643 -21.44 3.04 3.45
CA ARG A 643 -22.43 3.31 4.52
C ARG A 643 -21.85 3.19 5.95
N GLY A 644 -20.70 3.82 6.19
CA GLY A 644 -20.04 3.85 7.51
C GLY A 644 -19.31 2.56 7.89
N ARG A 645 -19.08 1.65 6.93
CA ARG A 645 -18.30 0.42 7.14
C ARG A 645 -17.34 0.14 6.00
N TYR A 646 -16.27 -0.61 6.25
CA TYR A 646 -15.42 -1.21 5.25
C TYR A 646 -15.92 -2.64 4.96
N PRO A 647 -16.46 -2.93 3.76
CA PRO A 647 -17.02 -4.26 3.44
C PRO A 647 -16.01 -5.39 3.57
N ALA A 648 -14.72 -5.09 3.46
CA ALA A 648 -13.63 -6.03 3.64
C ALA A 648 -13.04 -6.11 5.05
N GLY A 649 -13.55 -5.30 5.99
CA GLY A 649 -12.80 -4.95 7.19
C GLY A 649 -11.68 -3.96 6.87
N ALA A 650 -11.05 -3.40 7.90
CA ALA A 650 -9.88 -2.55 7.70
C ALA A 650 -8.62 -3.41 7.59
N GLY A 651 -7.98 -3.40 6.43
CA GLY A 651 -6.70 -4.05 6.17
C GLY A 651 -5.59 -3.02 5.99
N PRO A 652 -4.88 -2.61 7.06
CA PRO A 652 -3.83 -1.61 6.95
C PRO A 652 -2.72 -2.10 6.03
N ARG A 653 -2.21 -1.18 5.21
CA ARG A 653 -1.06 -1.39 4.34
C ARG A 653 -0.07 -0.27 4.54
N ARG A 654 1.15 -0.64 4.89
CA ARG A 654 2.30 0.25 5.00
C ARG A 654 2.15 1.40 6.02
N VAL A 655 1.37 1.19 7.08
CA VAL A 655 1.08 2.24 8.07
C VAL A 655 2.25 2.50 9.02
N LEU A 656 3.23 1.60 9.10
CA LEU A 656 4.40 1.74 9.97
C LEU A 656 5.56 2.47 9.28
N GLU A 657 5.66 2.43 7.96
CA GLU A 657 6.77 2.94 7.15
C GLU A 657 7.10 4.42 7.42
N PRO A 658 6.10 5.32 7.57
CA PRO A 658 6.37 6.70 7.98
C PRO A 658 7.01 6.76 9.37
N LEU A 659 6.52 5.97 10.34
CA LEU A 659 7.05 5.95 11.70
C LEU A 659 8.44 5.33 11.77
N LEU A 660 8.68 4.22 11.07
CA LEU A 660 10.00 3.58 10.97
C LEU A 660 11.06 4.57 10.47
N SER A 661 10.69 5.40 9.49
CA SER A 661 11.58 6.46 8.98
C SER A 661 11.88 7.51 10.05
N LEU A 662 10.88 7.95 10.82
CA LEU A 662 11.08 8.88 11.93
C LEU A 662 11.94 8.28 13.05
N LEU A 663 11.69 7.02 13.43
CA LEU A 663 12.47 6.31 14.44
C LEU A 663 13.94 6.16 14.01
N ALA A 664 14.20 5.87 12.73
CA ALA A 664 15.55 5.85 12.17
C ALA A 664 16.23 7.23 12.19
N MET A 665 15.51 8.30 11.84
CA MET A 665 16.04 9.68 11.91
C MET A 665 16.37 10.13 13.33
N HIS A 666 15.74 9.53 14.33
CA HIS A 666 15.99 9.75 15.76
C HIS A 666 16.95 8.71 16.37
N GLY A 667 17.51 7.81 15.57
CA GLY A 667 18.52 6.84 16.01
C GLY A 667 18.00 5.67 16.84
N LEU A 668 16.68 5.45 16.89
CA LEU A 668 16.08 4.27 17.55
C LEU A 668 16.21 3.01 16.70
N ILE A 669 16.38 3.16 15.38
CA ILE A 669 16.61 2.05 14.45
C ILE A 669 17.98 2.26 13.80
N ASP A 670 18.84 1.26 13.88
CA ASP A 670 20.13 1.28 13.22
C ASP A 670 19.94 1.11 11.70
N VAL A 671 20.47 2.08 10.94
CA VAL A 671 20.37 2.12 9.47
C VAL A 671 21.75 2.29 8.82
N PRO A 672 21.98 1.67 7.64
CA PRO A 672 23.22 1.87 6.89
C PRO A 672 23.50 3.34 6.61
N GLY A 673 24.70 3.83 6.98
CA GLY A 673 25.11 5.22 6.81
C GLY A 673 24.63 6.19 7.90
N GLY A 674 23.82 5.72 8.86
CA GLY A 674 23.31 6.52 9.98
C GLY A 674 22.09 7.39 9.64
N ALA A 675 21.50 8.00 10.67
CA ALA A 675 20.26 8.76 10.61
C ALA A 675 20.27 9.89 9.57
N GLU A 676 21.40 10.58 9.45
CA GLU A 676 21.57 11.71 8.52
C GLU A 676 21.61 11.24 7.07
N ALA A 677 22.41 10.21 6.75
CA ALA A 677 22.46 9.62 5.42
C ALA A 677 21.12 8.99 5.01
N PHE A 678 20.37 8.46 5.98
CA PHE A 678 19.02 7.96 5.73
C PHE A 678 18.06 9.09 5.32
N ALA A 679 18.11 10.24 6.01
CA ALA A 679 17.16 11.34 5.80
C ALA A 679 17.40 12.13 4.50
N VAL A 680 18.67 12.38 4.13
CA VAL A 680 19.01 13.23 2.96
C VAL A 680 19.84 12.51 1.89
N GLY A 681 20.17 11.23 2.10
CA GLY A 681 21.02 10.42 1.24
C GLY A 681 22.52 10.63 1.47
N THR A 682 23.35 9.69 1.02
CA THR A 682 24.81 9.84 1.02
C THR A 682 25.27 10.80 -0.09
N GLY A 683 26.36 11.51 0.15
CA GLY A 683 27.09 12.26 -0.87
C GLY A 683 27.89 11.32 -1.78
N GLY A 684 27.22 10.62 -2.71
CA GLY A 684 27.89 9.76 -3.68
C GLY A 684 28.29 10.51 -4.94
N SER A 685 29.59 10.64 -5.20
CA SER A 685 30.15 10.86 -6.54
C SER A 685 29.66 9.75 -7.48
N GLY A 686 29.03 10.13 -8.59
CA GLY A 686 28.66 9.19 -9.65
C GLY A 686 29.92 8.53 -10.23
N GLY A 687 30.23 7.33 -9.76
CA GLY A 687 31.17 6.42 -10.40
C GLY A 687 30.42 5.58 -11.42
N SER A 688 30.48 6.00 -12.68
CA SER A 688 30.18 5.14 -13.83
C SER A 688 31.15 3.96 -13.83
N GLY A 689 30.68 2.81 -13.33
CA GLY A 689 31.37 1.52 -13.45
C GLY A 689 31.33 1.01 -14.88
N GLY A 690 31.99 1.71 -15.80
CA GLY A 690 32.31 1.20 -17.13
C GLY A 690 33.41 0.15 -17.02
N GLY A 691 33.03 -1.09 -16.72
CA GLY A 691 33.93 -2.23 -16.77
C GLY A 691 34.34 -2.51 -18.22
N LYS A 692 35.49 -1.99 -18.63
CA LYS A 692 36.25 -2.55 -19.76
C LYS A 692 36.87 -3.86 -19.28
N ALA A 693 36.32 -4.98 -19.75
CA ALA A 693 36.98 -6.27 -19.67
C ALA A 693 38.14 -6.31 -20.69
N LYS A 694 39.30 -6.75 -20.21
CA LYS A 694 40.38 -7.31 -21.01
C LYS A 694 40.35 -8.83 -20.80
#